data_AF-A0A1G8Q278-F1
#
_entry.id   AF-A0A1G8Q278-F1
#
_cell.length_a   1.000
_cell.length_b   1.000
_cell.length_c   1.000
_cell.angle_alpha   90.00
_cell.angle_beta   90.00
_cell.angle_gamma   90.00
#
_symmetry.space_group_name_H-M   'P 1'
#
loop_
_entity.id
_entity.type
_entity.pdbx_description
1 polymer ?
#
loop_
_entity_poly.entity_id
_entity_poly.type
_entity_poly.pdbx_seq_one_letter_code
_entity_poly.pdbx_strand_id
1 'polypeptide(L)'
;MVNPSTSAPGVGYPHDPPLECDIVMKGGITSGVLYPHAVCELARTYRLRSIGGSSAGAIAAAAAAAAEIGRRSGGFDELEKMVDHLADPSGDGGTVLEGLFQPEASTAPLFRILRSATAAGRGNPRWRILGTILWVYRARVAVCAILAVVATVTGLLASSAHLVAASIGGAVAALIVTAVVLVWSLVRALKKVPENGYGLCSGMPGGRGEAHALTPWLDEQFQTLAGLHDPSAPPVTFGTLGAGGVTLQLMTTNLTCRQPISMPWCESGYYFDPERWRQLFPEHVVRWMEEHPPRPVGSPEEQWKTEVRRRQALPLRPLPDPGDLPVLVAVRMSLSFPLLISAIPLHAVDYSAPSAVRYSAQLAAWRREHPGGTVDEAVAHLEPPEFEVNWFSDGGICVNLPLHFFDSALPRRPTFAINLSLFPLGRFRREDEALNSYLPGVDAAGSANAAGRMRRWSRWGTSGFGALGGFGGAILAAARSWVDEAQLVMPGYRDRVVTIFHTKDEGGMNLDMDPALLTALGQRGQMGAAKLVSSFAGPRPGETPAWGWENHRWIRLRTATCGVGEWFDSFAVAYDAEMPWQTPYSGMLAPDVSPPSYPIPASSRPLAGTRVDELADLARTWAAQGTRLFCTDGPQPAPKLRLVPYDRAPAFGSDLAPDAGDTPVVERSGTLS
;
A
#
# COMPACT_ATOMS: atom_id res chain seq x y z
N MET A 1 30.56 -25.73 5.04
CA MET A 1 31.08 -24.37 5.33
C MET A 1 31.52 -23.77 4.01
N VAL A 2 30.61 -23.05 3.34
CA VAL A 2 30.90 -22.30 2.13
C VAL A 2 31.00 -20.85 2.60
N ASN A 3 32.17 -20.23 2.44
CA ASN A 3 32.33 -18.80 2.67
C ASN A 3 31.30 -18.06 1.81
N PRO A 4 30.50 -17.13 2.35
CA PRO A 4 29.80 -16.17 1.50
C PRO A 4 30.90 -15.39 0.79
N SER A 5 31.04 -15.62 -0.51
CA SER A 5 31.94 -14.84 -1.35
C SER A 5 31.58 -13.38 -1.13
N THR A 6 32.53 -12.65 -0.55
CA THR A 6 32.62 -11.21 -0.66
C THR A 6 32.34 -10.86 -2.10
N SER A 7 31.21 -10.21 -2.36
CA SER A 7 30.93 -9.58 -3.65
C SER A 7 32.13 -8.71 -4.00
N ALA A 8 32.65 -8.87 -5.22
CA ALA A 8 33.74 -8.05 -5.69
C ALA A 8 33.31 -6.57 -5.59
N PRO A 9 34.08 -5.70 -4.92
CA PRO A 9 33.78 -4.27 -4.88
C PRO A 9 33.93 -3.73 -6.30
N GLY A 10 32.83 -3.26 -6.90
CA GLY A 10 32.86 -2.54 -8.19
C GLY A 10 32.00 -3.06 -9.34
N VAL A 11 31.11 -4.04 -9.14
CA VAL A 11 30.14 -4.41 -10.20
C VAL A 11 29.02 -3.37 -10.20
N GLY A 12 29.12 -2.38 -11.10
CA GLY A 12 28.05 -1.40 -11.35
C GLY A 12 26.75 -2.07 -11.83
N TYR A 13 25.71 -1.29 -12.03
CA TYR A 13 24.40 -1.81 -12.46
C TYR A 13 24.42 -2.13 -13.96
N PRO A 14 24.37 -3.41 -14.39
CA PRO A 14 24.38 -3.74 -15.81
C PRO A 14 23.14 -3.16 -16.50
N HIS A 15 23.30 -2.65 -17.72
CA HIS A 15 22.18 -2.10 -18.50
C HIS A 15 21.17 -3.17 -18.93
N ASP A 16 21.64 -4.40 -19.14
CA ASP A 16 20.80 -5.54 -19.52
C ASP A 16 21.23 -6.78 -18.70
N PRO A 17 20.79 -6.88 -17.44
CA PRO A 17 21.03 -8.07 -16.65
C PRO A 17 20.35 -9.29 -17.28
N PRO A 18 20.97 -10.48 -17.21
CA PRO A 18 20.48 -11.68 -17.90
C PRO A 18 19.24 -12.30 -17.25
N LEU A 19 18.91 -11.89 -16.01
CA LEU A 19 17.77 -12.40 -15.26
C LEU A 19 16.75 -11.29 -15.03
N GLU A 20 15.51 -11.69 -14.79
CA GLU A 20 14.41 -10.78 -14.49
C GLU A 20 13.78 -11.18 -13.16
N CYS A 21 13.30 -10.22 -12.38
CA CYS A 21 12.52 -10.51 -11.18
C CYS A 21 11.40 -9.49 -10.95
N ASP A 22 10.44 -9.89 -10.14
CA ASP A 22 9.47 -9.00 -9.53
C ASP A 22 9.85 -8.80 -8.05
N ILE A 23 9.39 -7.71 -7.44
CA ILE A 23 9.66 -7.40 -6.03
C ILE A 23 8.42 -6.82 -5.35
N VAL A 24 8.15 -7.30 -4.13
CA VAL A 24 7.12 -6.77 -3.24
C VAL A 24 7.73 -6.35 -1.91
N MET A 25 7.48 -5.12 -1.49
CA MET A 25 8.04 -4.55 -0.27
C MET A 25 6.93 -4.27 0.75
N LYS A 26 7.18 -4.70 1.99
CA LYS A 26 6.24 -4.50 3.09
C LYS A 26 6.10 -3.02 3.46
N GLY A 27 4.94 -2.63 3.95
CA GLY A 27 4.79 -1.40 4.70
C GLY A 27 5.36 -1.43 6.11
N GLY A 28 5.39 -0.26 6.73
CA GLY A 28 5.88 -0.05 8.09
C GLY A 28 6.81 1.15 8.17
N ILE A 29 6.68 1.97 9.21
CA ILE A 29 7.31 3.30 9.24
C ILE A 29 8.84 3.27 9.16
N THR A 30 9.49 2.23 9.70
CA THR A 30 10.96 2.07 9.67
C THR A 30 11.48 1.30 8.45
N SER A 31 10.60 1.00 7.51
CA SER A 31 10.93 0.20 6.34
C SER A 31 11.64 0.97 5.23
N GLY A 32 11.43 2.29 5.14
CA GLY A 32 11.92 3.09 4.01
C GLY A 32 13.44 3.07 3.80
N VAL A 33 14.22 2.91 4.88
CA VAL A 33 15.70 3.02 4.86
C VAL A 33 16.45 1.72 4.54
N LEU A 34 15.80 0.56 4.65
CA LEU A 34 16.43 -0.72 4.31
C LEU A 34 16.27 -1.10 2.84
N TYR A 35 15.23 -0.59 2.18
CA TYR A 35 14.88 -1.01 0.83
C TYR A 35 15.85 -0.55 -0.25
N PRO A 36 16.42 0.68 -0.24
CA PRO A 36 17.26 1.14 -1.34
C PRO A 36 18.45 0.21 -1.61
N HIS A 37 19.26 -0.12 -0.59
CA HIS A 37 20.37 -1.05 -0.77
C HIS A 37 19.93 -2.49 -1.08
N ALA A 38 18.77 -2.94 -0.58
CA ALA A 38 18.23 -4.25 -0.93
C ALA A 38 17.82 -4.32 -2.41
N VAL A 39 17.18 -3.28 -2.92
CA VAL A 39 16.82 -3.13 -4.34
C VAL A 39 18.07 -3.05 -5.20
N CYS A 40 19.05 -2.25 -4.81
CA CYS A 40 20.33 -2.12 -5.51
C CYS A 40 21.06 -3.47 -5.62
N GLU A 41 21.09 -4.26 -4.55
CA GLU A 41 21.68 -5.60 -4.58
C GLU A 41 20.98 -6.53 -5.59
N LEU A 42 19.65 -6.49 -5.67
CA LEU A 42 18.89 -7.23 -6.69
C LEU A 42 19.19 -6.69 -8.10
N ALA A 43 19.23 -5.38 -8.28
CA ALA A 43 19.42 -4.70 -9.57
C ALA A 43 20.78 -4.97 -10.23
N ARG A 44 21.80 -5.37 -9.44
CA ARG A 44 23.09 -5.87 -9.94
C ARG A 44 22.97 -7.16 -10.75
N THR A 45 21.95 -7.98 -10.47
CA THR A 45 21.78 -9.31 -11.07
C THR A 45 20.50 -9.42 -11.92
N TYR A 46 19.46 -8.68 -11.56
CA TYR A 46 18.12 -8.78 -12.13
C TYR A 46 17.65 -7.47 -12.75
N ARG A 47 16.85 -7.59 -13.82
CA ARG A 47 15.98 -6.54 -14.33
C ARG A 47 14.69 -6.55 -13.53
N LEU A 48 14.33 -5.43 -12.93
CA LEU A 48 13.08 -5.32 -12.18
C LEU A 48 11.93 -5.12 -13.17
N ARG A 49 10.88 -5.94 -13.07
CA ARG A 49 9.79 -5.97 -14.07
C ARG A 49 8.45 -5.62 -13.47
N SER A 50 8.10 -6.23 -12.34
CA SER A 50 6.92 -5.86 -11.58
C SER A 50 7.31 -5.53 -10.15
N ILE A 51 6.94 -4.34 -9.68
CA ILE A 51 7.39 -3.77 -8.43
C ILE A 51 6.15 -3.34 -7.65
N GLY A 52 6.10 -3.63 -6.36
CA GLY A 52 4.96 -3.20 -5.57
C GLY A 52 5.19 -3.12 -4.08
N GLY A 53 4.27 -2.47 -3.40
CA GLY A 53 4.36 -2.28 -1.95
C GLY A 53 3.17 -1.55 -1.35
N SER A 54 3.25 -1.34 -0.04
CA SER A 54 2.28 -0.55 0.72
C SER A 54 2.98 0.35 1.74
N SER A 55 2.38 1.48 2.12
CA SER A 55 2.97 2.43 3.10
C SER A 55 4.37 2.88 2.67
N ALA A 56 5.36 2.87 3.58
CA ALA A 56 6.76 3.16 3.24
C ALA A 56 7.37 2.16 2.22
N GLY A 57 6.85 0.93 2.10
CA GLY A 57 7.19 0.03 1.01
C GLY A 57 6.72 0.53 -0.37
N ALA A 58 5.68 1.38 -0.41
CA ALA A 58 5.24 2.04 -1.64
C ALA A 58 6.21 3.13 -2.11
N ILE A 59 6.84 3.87 -1.17
CA ILE A 59 7.92 4.81 -1.51
C ILE A 59 9.06 4.05 -2.18
N ALA A 60 9.52 2.97 -1.55
CA ALA A 60 10.60 2.15 -2.08
C ALA A 60 10.24 1.50 -3.42
N ALA A 61 8.99 1.07 -3.59
CA ALA A 61 8.49 0.50 -4.85
C ALA A 61 8.52 1.54 -5.98
N ALA A 62 8.03 2.75 -5.73
CA ALA A 62 8.09 3.83 -6.71
C ALA A 62 9.53 4.26 -7.03
N ALA A 63 10.38 4.38 -6.01
CA ALA A 63 11.80 4.70 -6.18
C ALA A 63 12.54 3.63 -7.00
N ALA A 64 12.29 2.34 -6.72
CA ALA A 64 12.85 1.24 -7.49
C ALA A 64 12.35 1.22 -8.94
N ALA A 65 11.08 1.53 -9.17
CA ALA A 65 10.51 1.61 -10.51
C ALA A 65 11.09 2.78 -11.32
N ALA A 66 11.22 3.95 -10.70
CA ALA A 66 11.87 5.11 -11.28
C ALA A 66 13.35 4.81 -11.60
N ALA A 67 14.10 4.24 -10.64
CA ALA A 67 15.50 3.86 -10.82
C ALA A 67 15.69 2.82 -11.95
N GLU A 68 14.75 1.90 -12.13
CA GLU A 68 14.81 0.90 -13.20
C GLU A 68 14.61 1.53 -14.59
N ILE A 69 13.68 2.47 -14.76
CA ILE A 69 13.55 3.19 -16.04
C ILE A 69 14.75 4.13 -16.28
N GLY A 70 15.31 4.70 -15.21
CA GLY A 70 16.54 5.49 -15.21
C GLY A 70 17.83 4.65 -15.14
N ARG A 71 17.78 3.32 -15.31
CA ARG A 71 18.94 2.43 -15.14
C ARG A 71 20.14 2.84 -15.99
N ARG A 72 19.90 3.35 -17.21
CA ARG A 72 20.96 3.79 -18.13
C ARG A 72 21.51 5.18 -17.79
N SER A 73 20.75 6.00 -17.09
CA SER A 73 21.13 7.35 -16.66
C SER A 73 21.68 7.41 -15.22
N GLY A 74 21.89 6.26 -14.59
CA GLY A 74 22.43 6.19 -13.22
C GLY A 74 21.37 6.17 -12.11
N GLY A 75 20.11 5.84 -12.42
CA GLY A 75 19.01 5.83 -11.44
C GLY A 75 19.28 4.94 -10.21
N PHE A 76 19.95 3.79 -10.38
CA PHE A 76 20.34 2.96 -9.23
C PHE A 76 21.54 3.51 -8.44
N ASP A 77 22.44 4.25 -9.08
CA ASP A 77 23.55 4.93 -8.39
C ASP A 77 23.01 6.04 -7.48
N GLU A 78 21.98 6.76 -7.92
CA GLU A 78 21.26 7.73 -7.10
C GLU A 78 20.42 7.06 -6.00
N LEU A 79 19.77 5.92 -6.30
CA LEU A 79 19.03 5.16 -5.29
C LEU A 79 19.92 4.67 -4.15
N GLU A 80 21.15 4.24 -4.45
CA GLU A 80 22.10 3.76 -3.45
C GLU A 80 22.51 4.87 -2.47
N LYS A 81 22.65 6.13 -2.94
CA LYS A 81 22.98 7.31 -2.12
C LYS A 81 21.81 7.84 -1.30
N MET A 82 20.57 7.49 -1.67
CA MET A 82 19.35 8.01 -1.04
C MET A 82 19.31 7.79 0.47
N VAL A 83 19.84 6.66 0.97
CA VAL A 83 19.88 6.36 2.42
C VAL A 83 20.84 7.28 3.14
N ASP A 84 22.00 7.56 2.55
CA ASP A 84 23.00 8.46 3.10
C ASP A 84 22.44 9.89 3.18
N HIS A 85 21.78 10.35 2.11
CA HIS A 85 21.10 11.67 2.11
C HIS A 85 20.00 11.77 3.17
N LEU A 86 19.27 10.70 3.46
CA LEU A 86 18.26 10.69 4.53
C LEU A 86 18.87 10.78 5.93
N ALA A 87 20.13 10.33 6.08
CA ALA A 87 20.90 10.38 7.32
C ALA A 87 21.62 11.72 7.53
N ASP A 88 21.75 12.55 6.48
CA ASP A 88 22.44 13.84 6.56
C ASP A 88 21.78 14.79 7.57
N PRO A 89 22.56 15.66 8.24
CA PRO A 89 22.03 16.67 9.14
C PRO A 89 21.10 17.66 8.41
N SER A 90 19.95 17.93 8.99
CA SER A 90 19.04 18.98 8.52
C SER A 90 19.40 20.34 9.13
N GLY A 91 19.18 21.43 8.38
CA GLY A 91 19.45 22.82 8.82
C GLY A 91 18.70 23.25 10.09
N ASP A 92 17.59 22.57 10.43
CA ASP A 92 16.77 22.83 11.62
C ASP A 92 17.12 21.93 12.82
N GLY A 93 18.18 21.11 12.70
CA GLY A 93 18.56 20.07 13.66
C GLY A 93 17.82 18.74 13.42
N GLY A 94 18.49 17.61 13.71
CA GLY A 94 18.03 16.26 13.33
C GLY A 94 18.51 15.85 11.94
N THR A 95 17.93 14.79 11.38
CA THR A 95 18.27 14.29 10.03
C THR A 95 17.32 14.83 8.96
N VAL A 96 17.68 14.72 7.68
CA VAL A 96 16.77 15.03 6.55
C VAL A 96 15.45 14.28 6.69
N LEU A 97 15.50 12.98 7.03
CA LEU A 97 14.29 12.17 7.27
C LEU A 97 13.34 12.81 8.29
N GLU A 98 13.89 13.36 9.37
CA GLU A 98 13.09 14.07 10.38
C GLU A 98 12.46 15.35 9.80
N GLY A 99 13.23 16.09 9.00
CA GLY A 99 12.82 17.34 8.35
C GLY A 99 11.67 17.18 7.35
N LEU A 100 11.49 16.00 6.75
CA LEU A 100 10.41 15.72 5.80
C LEU A 100 9.02 15.81 6.45
N PHE A 101 8.90 15.50 7.75
CA PHE A 101 7.62 15.49 8.48
C PHE A 101 7.36 16.85 9.13
N GLN A 102 6.79 17.76 8.34
CA GLN A 102 6.47 19.12 8.78
C GLN A 102 5.01 19.22 9.22
N PRO A 103 4.72 19.53 10.51
CA PRO A 103 3.36 19.72 10.96
C PRO A 103 2.81 21.09 10.52
N GLU A 104 1.50 21.16 10.31
CA GLU A 104 0.80 22.44 10.14
C GLU A 104 0.88 23.28 11.41
N ALA A 105 0.79 24.61 11.28
CA ALA A 105 0.85 25.52 12.43
C ALA A 105 -0.21 25.19 13.51
N SER A 106 -1.38 24.70 13.08
CA SER A 106 -2.50 24.32 13.95
C SER A 106 -2.29 22.99 14.70
N THR A 107 -1.50 22.08 14.14
CA THR A 107 -1.25 20.72 14.66
C THR A 107 0.15 20.55 15.25
N ALA A 108 1.04 21.53 15.09
CA ALA A 108 2.39 21.54 15.64
C ALA A 108 2.49 21.20 17.15
N PRO A 109 1.58 21.66 18.04
CA PRO A 109 1.56 21.24 19.44
C PRO A 109 1.43 19.72 19.61
N LEU A 110 0.52 19.09 18.85
CA LEU A 110 0.28 17.65 18.89
C LEU A 110 1.46 16.87 18.31
N PHE A 111 2.07 17.38 17.24
CA PHE A 111 3.25 16.77 16.64
C PHE A 111 4.43 16.72 17.61
N ARG A 112 4.70 17.81 18.34
CA ARG A 112 5.75 17.82 19.39
C ARG A 112 5.47 16.80 20.49
N ILE A 113 4.21 16.66 20.91
CA ILE A 113 3.80 15.66 21.91
C ILE A 113 4.00 14.25 21.34
N LEU A 114 3.58 13.98 20.11
CA LEU A 114 3.77 12.69 19.43
C LEU A 114 5.24 12.33 19.35
N ARG A 115 6.10 13.26 18.89
CA ARG A 115 7.55 13.09 18.84
C ARG A 115 8.13 12.74 20.22
N SER A 116 7.68 13.42 21.27
CA SER A 116 8.13 13.11 22.64
C SER A 116 7.71 11.71 23.11
N ALA A 117 6.63 11.15 22.57
CA ALA A 117 6.19 9.80 22.89
C ALA A 117 7.03 8.75 22.15
N THR A 118 7.52 9.06 20.94
CA THR A 118 8.20 8.10 20.06
C THR A 118 9.72 8.17 20.10
N ALA A 119 10.32 9.28 20.57
CA ALA A 119 11.77 9.44 20.64
C ALA A 119 12.45 8.38 21.53
N ALA A 120 13.55 7.81 21.06
CA ALA A 120 14.43 6.97 21.90
C ALA A 120 15.10 7.85 22.98
N GLY A 121 15.14 7.41 24.25
CA GLY A 121 15.79 8.21 25.29
C GLY A 121 15.80 7.59 26.69
N ARG A 122 16.70 8.09 27.56
CA ARG A 122 16.80 7.70 28.97
C ARG A 122 15.70 8.37 29.80
N GLY A 123 14.84 7.57 30.44
CA GLY A 123 13.80 8.06 31.35
C GLY A 123 12.42 7.42 31.12
N ASN A 124 11.48 7.67 32.02
CA ASN A 124 10.11 7.17 31.87
C ASN A 124 9.34 8.02 30.82
N PRO A 125 8.80 7.43 29.74
CA PRO A 125 8.14 8.18 28.66
C PRO A 125 6.98 9.05 29.14
N ARG A 126 6.31 8.67 30.24
CA ARG A 126 5.20 9.44 30.83
C ARG A 126 5.64 10.82 31.29
N TRP A 127 6.80 10.93 31.93
CA TRP A 127 7.32 12.21 32.43
C TRP A 127 7.82 13.10 31.29
N ARG A 128 8.36 12.50 30.22
CA ARG A 128 8.78 13.23 29.02
C ARG A 128 7.58 13.83 28.27
N ILE A 129 6.52 13.05 28.11
CA ILE A 129 5.26 13.52 27.52
C ILE A 129 4.67 14.64 28.37
N LEU A 130 4.57 14.45 29.69
CA LEU A 130 4.05 15.48 30.58
C LEU A 130 4.89 16.77 30.54
N GLY A 131 6.21 16.65 30.60
CA GLY A 131 7.13 17.78 30.46
C GLY A 131 6.95 18.51 29.13
N THR A 132 6.76 17.78 28.03
CA THR A 132 6.50 18.36 26.71
C THR A 132 5.16 19.08 26.66
N ILE A 133 4.08 18.50 27.22
CA ILE A 133 2.77 19.16 27.33
C ILE A 133 2.89 20.47 28.11
N LEU A 134 3.55 20.43 29.28
CA LEU A 134 3.77 21.62 30.11
C LEU A 134 4.59 22.68 29.38
N TRP A 135 5.61 22.28 28.61
CA TRP A 135 6.45 23.19 27.84
C TRP A 135 5.72 23.80 26.63
N VAL A 136 5.00 22.98 25.87
CA VAL A 136 4.20 23.42 24.71
C VAL A 136 3.14 24.44 25.14
N TYR A 137 2.53 24.24 26.31
CA TYR A 137 1.51 25.13 26.85
C TYR A 137 2.04 26.03 27.99
N ARG A 138 3.35 26.28 28.05
CA ARG A 138 4.01 26.97 29.18
C ARG A 138 3.43 28.34 29.50
N ALA A 139 2.98 29.09 28.50
CA ALA A 139 2.36 30.40 28.74
C ALA A 139 1.04 30.26 29.53
N ARG A 140 0.23 29.25 29.19
CA ARG A 140 -1.04 28.95 29.91
C ARG A 140 -0.75 28.44 31.32
N VAL A 141 0.23 27.54 31.45
CA VAL A 141 0.70 27.04 32.75
C VAL A 141 1.23 28.17 33.62
N ALA A 142 2.01 29.09 33.06
CA ALA A 142 2.56 30.24 33.77
C ALA A 142 1.46 31.17 34.28
N VAL A 143 0.42 31.45 33.47
CA VAL A 143 -0.74 32.23 33.92
C VAL A 143 -1.43 31.55 35.10
N CYS A 144 -1.71 30.24 35.01
CA CYS A 144 -2.31 29.51 36.12
C CYS A 144 -1.42 29.49 37.37
N ALA A 145 -0.10 29.36 37.21
CA ALA A 145 0.86 29.39 38.30
C ALA A 145 0.93 30.77 38.97
N ILE A 146 0.92 31.86 38.19
CA ILE A 146 0.87 33.23 38.73
C ILE A 146 -0.42 33.43 39.53
N LEU A 147 -1.57 33.00 39.00
CA LEU A 147 -2.85 33.07 39.71
C LEU A 147 -2.82 32.25 41.01
N ALA A 148 -2.18 31.09 41.00
CA ALA A 148 -1.99 30.26 42.20
C ALA A 148 -1.15 30.99 43.26
N VAL A 149 -0.01 31.56 42.85
CA VAL A 149 0.90 32.30 43.75
C VAL A 149 0.20 33.52 44.33
N VAL A 150 -0.54 34.29 43.52
CA VAL A 150 -1.32 35.44 44.00
C VAL A 150 -2.34 34.99 45.05
N ALA A 151 -3.08 33.91 44.80
CA ALA A 151 -4.05 33.37 45.75
C ALA A 151 -3.38 32.90 47.06
N THR A 152 -2.26 32.21 46.97
CA THR A 152 -1.49 31.71 48.12
C THR A 152 -0.89 32.86 48.95
N VAL A 153 -0.24 33.84 48.31
CA VAL A 153 0.36 35.01 49.00
C VAL A 153 -0.72 35.86 49.67
N THR A 154 -1.86 36.08 48.99
CA THR A 154 -3.01 36.79 49.59
C THR A 154 -3.54 36.06 50.82
N GLY A 155 -3.56 34.73 50.80
CA GLY A 155 -3.93 33.91 51.96
C GLY A 155 -2.92 33.99 53.11
N LEU A 156 -1.62 34.00 52.82
CA LEU A 156 -0.54 34.03 53.82
C LEU A 156 -0.39 35.40 54.52
N LEU A 157 -0.76 36.50 53.86
CA LEU A 157 -0.70 37.86 54.42
C LEU A 157 -1.85 38.17 55.40
N ALA A 158 -2.80 37.25 55.58
CA ALA A 158 -3.95 37.44 56.46
C ALA A 158 -3.90 36.47 57.67
N SER A 159 -4.27 36.97 58.86
CA SER A 159 -3.83 36.46 60.16
C SER A 159 -4.75 35.42 60.84
N SER A 160 -5.25 34.41 60.10
CA SER A 160 -6.09 33.35 60.72
C SER A 160 -5.87 31.94 60.13
N ALA A 161 -6.04 30.90 60.95
CA ALA A 161 -5.81 29.50 60.59
C ALA A 161 -6.68 28.99 59.41
N HIS A 162 -7.85 29.60 59.17
CA HIS A 162 -8.70 29.31 58.02
C HIS A 162 -8.03 29.60 56.66
N LEU A 163 -6.97 30.43 56.67
CA LEU A 163 -6.29 30.87 55.46
C LEU A 163 -5.15 29.93 55.04
N VAL A 164 -4.59 29.15 55.95
CA VAL A 164 -3.68 28.03 55.59
C VAL A 164 -4.46 26.96 54.83
N ALA A 165 -5.67 26.61 55.30
CA ALA A 165 -6.57 25.72 54.56
C ALA A 165 -6.99 26.33 53.22
N ALA A 166 -7.26 27.63 53.15
CA ALA A 166 -7.54 28.33 51.89
C ALA A 166 -6.34 28.35 50.93
N SER A 167 -5.11 28.42 51.45
CA SER A 167 -3.88 28.39 50.63
C SER A 167 -3.63 27.00 50.02
N ILE A 168 -3.87 25.92 50.77
CA ILE A 168 -3.82 24.54 50.27
C ILE A 168 -4.96 24.33 49.27
N GLY A 169 -6.18 24.77 49.60
CA GLY A 169 -7.33 24.71 48.70
C GLY A 169 -7.11 25.48 47.39
N GLY A 170 -6.48 26.66 47.47
CA GLY A 170 -6.11 27.48 46.32
C GLY A 170 -5.04 26.82 45.45
N ALA A 171 -4.03 26.18 46.04
CA ALA A 171 -3.03 25.42 45.30
C ALA A 171 -3.64 24.20 44.59
N VAL A 172 -4.54 23.46 45.26
CA VAL A 172 -5.27 22.34 44.63
C VAL A 172 -6.20 22.84 43.53
N ALA A 173 -6.93 23.93 43.75
CA ALA A 173 -7.80 24.53 42.74
C ALA A 173 -7.00 25.00 41.51
N ALA A 174 -5.84 25.63 41.71
CA ALA A 174 -4.97 26.04 40.62
C ALA A 174 -4.39 24.84 39.85
N LEU A 175 -4.05 23.75 40.53
CA LEU A 175 -3.63 22.50 39.88
C LEU A 175 -4.76 21.93 39.01
N ILE A 176 -5.99 21.90 39.54
CA ILE A 176 -7.19 21.46 38.80
C ILE A 176 -7.45 22.36 37.60
N VAL A 177 -7.43 23.68 37.77
CA VAL A 177 -7.62 24.65 36.68
C VAL A 177 -6.53 24.47 35.62
N THR A 178 -5.27 24.29 36.01
CA THR A 178 -4.17 24.01 35.08
C THR A 178 -4.44 22.72 34.31
N ALA A 179 -4.84 21.64 34.99
CA ALA A 179 -5.19 20.38 34.34
C ALA A 179 -6.35 20.56 33.35
N VAL A 180 -7.42 21.27 33.73
CA VAL A 180 -8.56 21.57 32.87
C VAL A 180 -8.16 22.40 31.65
N VAL A 181 -7.33 23.43 31.83
CA VAL A 181 -6.84 24.28 30.73
C VAL A 181 -5.96 23.47 29.77
N LEU A 182 -5.11 22.58 30.28
CA LEU A 182 -4.29 21.69 29.44
C LEU A 182 -5.14 20.68 28.68
N VAL A 183 -6.12 20.04 29.34
CA VAL A 183 -7.06 19.13 28.68
C VAL A 183 -7.86 19.86 27.61
N TRP A 184 -8.41 21.04 27.91
CA TRP A 184 -9.15 21.85 26.95
C TRP A 184 -8.27 22.28 25.76
N SER A 185 -7.02 22.66 26.02
CA SER A 185 -6.03 22.99 24.99
C SER A 185 -5.76 21.80 24.07
N LEU A 186 -5.60 20.61 24.64
CA LEU A 186 -5.40 19.37 23.90
C LEU A 186 -6.63 19.01 23.06
N VAL A 187 -7.84 19.10 23.62
CA VAL A 187 -9.09 18.87 22.90
C VAL A 187 -9.25 19.85 21.74
N ARG A 188 -8.92 21.13 21.94
CA ARG A 188 -8.97 22.13 20.87
C ARG A 188 -7.97 21.82 19.75
N ALA A 189 -6.77 21.37 20.08
CA ALA A 189 -5.80 20.94 19.08
C ALA A 189 -6.27 19.68 18.33
N LEU A 190 -6.86 18.70 19.04
CA LEU A 190 -7.41 17.49 18.43
C LEU A 190 -8.57 17.79 17.46
N LYS A 191 -9.39 18.80 17.75
CA LYS A 191 -10.46 19.26 16.84
C LYS A 191 -9.95 19.81 15.52
N LYS A 192 -8.66 20.16 15.40
CA LYS A 192 -8.04 20.62 14.15
C LYS A 192 -7.51 19.50 13.27
N VAL A 193 -7.38 18.28 13.80
CA VAL A 193 -6.89 17.12 13.03
C VAL A 193 -7.82 16.75 11.87
N PRO A 194 -9.17 16.72 12.01
CA PRO A 194 -10.06 16.46 10.88
C PRO A 194 -9.99 17.52 9.77
N GLU A 195 -9.84 18.79 10.15
CA GLU A 195 -9.66 19.90 9.18
C GLU A 195 -8.39 19.69 8.34
N ASN A 196 -7.35 19.09 8.94
CA ASN A 196 -6.10 18.72 8.26
C ASN A 196 -6.13 17.30 7.65
N GLY A 197 -7.29 16.81 7.21
CA GLY A 197 -7.42 15.49 6.58
C GLY A 197 -7.06 14.32 7.50
N TYR A 198 -7.32 14.45 8.80
CA TYR A 198 -6.99 13.44 9.82
C TYR A 198 -5.49 13.18 10.03
N GLY A 199 -4.62 14.10 9.60
CA GLY A 199 -3.17 14.05 9.80
C GLY A 199 -2.63 15.25 10.59
N LEU A 200 -1.40 15.12 11.10
CA LEU A 200 -0.65 16.23 11.69
C LEU A 200 0.17 16.97 10.61
N CYS A 201 0.64 16.27 9.59
CA CYS A 201 1.43 16.79 8.48
C CYS A 201 0.66 16.60 7.17
N SER A 202 0.48 17.66 6.38
CA SER A 202 -0.06 17.58 5.02
C SER A 202 0.94 16.92 4.05
N GLY A 203 2.22 16.91 4.40
CA GLY A 203 3.32 16.50 3.52
C GLY A 203 3.77 17.62 2.57
N MET A 204 3.14 18.79 2.63
CA MET A 204 3.57 20.02 1.96
C MET A 204 4.31 20.93 2.97
N PRO A 205 5.00 21.99 2.53
CA PRO A 205 5.74 22.89 3.42
C PRO A 205 4.86 23.50 4.52
N GLY A 206 5.18 23.22 5.79
CA GLY A 206 4.41 23.65 6.98
C GLY A 206 4.90 24.94 7.63
N GLY A 207 5.71 25.74 6.93
CA GLY A 207 6.30 26.99 7.44
C GLY A 207 7.65 26.84 8.15
N ARG A 208 8.34 25.70 7.99
CA ARG A 208 9.74 25.49 8.42
C ARG A 208 10.71 25.75 7.27
N GLY A 209 11.27 26.97 7.20
CA GLY A 209 12.54 27.31 6.53
C GLY A 209 12.83 26.70 5.15
N GLU A 210 14.12 26.45 4.89
CA GLU A 210 14.70 25.91 3.64
C GLU A 210 14.62 24.36 3.54
N ALA A 211 14.07 23.66 4.55
CA ALA A 211 14.02 22.19 4.56
C ALA A 211 12.92 21.64 3.64
N HIS A 212 13.25 20.62 2.84
CA HIS A 212 12.29 19.99 1.93
C HIS A 212 11.16 19.29 2.70
N ALA A 213 9.92 19.49 2.26
CA ALA A 213 8.76 18.75 2.76
C ALA A 213 8.63 17.39 2.04
N LEU A 214 7.99 16.42 2.69
CA LEU A 214 7.88 15.04 2.22
C LEU A 214 7.41 14.89 0.77
N THR A 215 6.30 15.54 0.39
CA THR A 215 5.67 15.31 -0.93
C THR A 215 6.47 15.92 -2.07
N PRO A 216 6.93 17.20 -1.99
CA PRO A 216 7.85 17.75 -2.98
C PRO A 216 9.19 17.00 -3.06
N TRP A 217 9.73 16.57 -1.92
CA TRP A 217 10.96 15.78 -1.91
C TRP A 217 10.78 14.45 -2.64
N LEU A 218 9.70 13.70 -2.37
CA LEU A 218 9.41 12.44 -3.06
C LEU A 218 9.27 12.63 -4.57
N ASP A 219 8.61 13.71 -4.99
CA ASP A 219 8.48 14.05 -6.40
C ASP A 219 9.85 14.25 -7.07
N GLU A 220 10.70 15.10 -6.48
CA GLU A 220 12.05 15.36 -6.95
C GLU A 220 12.91 14.07 -7.01
N GLN A 221 12.78 13.21 -6.00
CA GLN A 221 13.47 11.92 -5.99
C GLN A 221 13.00 11.02 -7.13
N PHE A 222 11.69 10.88 -7.36
CA PHE A 222 11.19 10.03 -8.45
C PHE A 222 11.60 10.55 -9.83
N GLN A 223 11.58 11.87 -10.04
CA GLN A 223 12.07 12.47 -11.28
C GLN A 223 13.57 12.22 -11.48
N THR A 224 14.38 12.47 -10.46
CA THR A 224 15.84 12.26 -10.49
C THR A 224 16.19 10.81 -10.78
N LEU A 225 15.56 9.87 -10.08
CA LEU A 225 15.77 8.42 -10.25
C LEU A 225 15.37 7.95 -11.65
N ALA A 226 14.35 8.56 -12.26
CA ALA A 226 13.93 8.30 -13.63
C ALA A 226 14.85 8.94 -14.69
N GLY A 227 15.87 9.71 -14.29
CA GLY A 227 16.76 10.45 -15.21
C GLY A 227 16.13 11.74 -15.75
N LEU A 228 15.07 12.24 -15.11
CA LEU A 228 14.40 13.50 -15.45
C LEU A 228 14.94 14.61 -14.55
N HIS A 229 15.91 15.37 -15.06
CA HIS A 229 16.54 16.46 -14.31
C HIS A 229 15.98 17.85 -14.64
N ASP A 230 15.12 17.95 -15.66
CA ASP A 230 14.46 19.20 -16.03
C ASP A 230 13.30 19.48 -15.06
N PRO A 231 13.29 20.59 -14.31
CA PRO A 231 12.17 20.94 -13.41
C PRO A 231 10.82 21.16 -14.12
N SER A 232 10.84 21.33 -15.44
CA SER A 232 9.64 21.45 -16.28
C SER A 232 9.16 20.12 -16.85
N ALA A 233 9.86 19.02 -16.57
CA ALA A 233 9.46 17.69 -16.99
C ALA A 233 8.06 17.34 -16.43
N PRO A 234 7.26 16.58 -17.19
CA PRO A 234 5.99 16.07 -16.67
C PRO A 234 6.26 15.08 -15.53
N PRO A 235 5.32 14.94 -14.57
CA PRO A 235 5.50 14.04 -13.45
C PRO A 235 5.61 12.59 -13.93
N VAL A 236 6.40 11.77 -13.21
CA VAL A 236 6.51 10.34 -13.51
C VAL A 236 5.16 9.67 -13.29
N THR A 237 4.54 9.17 -14.36
CA THR A 237 3.25 8.47 -14.33
C THR A 237 3.41 6.95 -14.40
N PHE A 238 2.36 6.20 -14.06
CA PHE A 238 2.35 4.75 -14.27
C PHE A 238 2.52 4.36 -15.75
N GLY A 239 2.02 5.17 -16.68
CA GLY A 239 2.24 4.99 -18.12
C GLY A 239 3.69 5.17 -18.52
N THR A 240 4.39 6.13 -17.92
CA THR A 240 5.84 6.35 -18.12
C THR A 240 6.64 5.12 -17.66
N LEU A 241 6.31 4.57 -16.48
CA LEU A 241 6.92 3.33 -15.99
C LEU A 241 6.61 2.14 -16.90
N GLY A 242 5.36 2.02 -17.35
CA GLY A 242 4.90 0.97 -18.27
C GLY A 242 5.63 0.99 -19.61
N ALA A 243 5.86 2.19 -20.18
CA ALA A 243 6.65 2.37 -21.39
C ALA A 243 8.12 1.95 -21.21
N GLY A 244 8.67 2.11 -19.99
CA GLY A 244 9.99 1.58 -19.59
C GLY A 244 10.02 0.06 -19.33
N GLY A 245 8.88 -0.62 -19.48
CA GLY A 245 8.75 -2.07 -19.24
C GLY A 245 8.69 -2.44 -17.75
N VAL A 246 8.23 -1.52 -16.90
CA VAL A 246 8.07 -1.70 -15.45
C VAL A 246 6.59 -1.55 -15.07
N THR A 247 6.05 -2.56 -14.39
CA THR A 247 4.71 -2.53 -13.81
C THR A 247 4.80 -2.18 -12.33
N LEU A 248 4.28 -1.03 -11.92
CA LEU A 248 4.19 -0.64 -10.51
C LEU A 248 2.78 -0.92 -9.97
N GLN A 249 2.68 -1.55 -8.80
CA GLN A 249 1.42 -1.70 -8.06
C GLN A 249 1.56 -1.27 -6.59
N LEU A 250 0.67 -0.41 -6.12
CA LEU A 250 0.71 0.13 -4.76
C LEU A 250 -0.62 -0.10 -4.04
N MET A 251 -0.59 -0.53 -2.79
CA MET A 251 -1.82 -0.71 -2.01
C MET A 251 -2.25 0.60 -1.33
N THR A 252 -3.53 0.92 -1.32
CA THR A 252 -4.15 1.94 -0.45
C THR A 252 -5.37 1.36 0.24
N THR A 253 -5.92 2.04 1.24
CA THR A 253 -7.16 1.65 1.91
C THR A 253 -8.22 2.74 1.75
N ASN A 254 -9.35 2.42 1.12
CA ASN A 254 -10.54 3.27 1.13
C ASN A 254 -11.32 3.00 2.42
N LEU A 255 -11.24 3.93 3.37
CA LEU A 255 -11.92 3.82 4.67
C LEU A 255 -13.43 3.99 4.55
N THR A 256 -13.91 4.76 3.58
CA THR A 256 -15.34 4.98 3.33
C THR A 256 -16.00 3.69 2.84
N CYS A 257 -15.38 3.02 1.87
CA CYS A 257 -15.86 1.73 1.33
C CYS A 257 -15.40 0.50 2.13
N ARG A 258 -14.56 0.69 3.16
CA ARG A 258 -14.01 -0.39 4.01
C ARG A 258 -13.21 -1.44 3.23
N GLN A 259 -12.43 -1.00 2.25
CA GLN A 259 -11.78 -1.88 1.28
C GLN A 259 -10.31 -1.52 1.03
N PRO A 260 -9.39 -2.49 0.98
CA PRO A 260 -8.07 -2.31 0.38
C PRO A 260 -8.18 -2.26 -1.16
N ILE A 261 -7.49 -1.31 -1.79
CA ILE A 261 -7.53 -1.12 -3.25
C ILE A 261 -6.09 -1.06 -3.79
N SER A 262 -5.85 -1.75 -4.90
CA SER A 262 -4.56 -1.72 -5.61
C SER A 262 -4.54 -0.61 -6.66
N MET A 263 -3.48 0.21 -6.66
CA MET A 263 -3.22 1.27 -7.63
C MET A 263 -2.20 0.83 -8.68
N PRO A 264 -2.37 1.24 -9.95
CA PRO A 264 -3.51 2.01 -10.43
C PRO A 264 -4.73 1.09 -10.63
N TRP A 265 -5.95 1.62 -10.48
CA TRP A 265 -7.19 0.90 -10.73
C TRP A 265 -7.92 1.48 -11.93
N CYS A 266 -8.64 0.64 -12.69
CA CYS A 266 -9.43 1.08 -13.85
C CYS A 266 -10.82 1.60 -13.49
N GLU A 267 -11.24 1.47 -12.23
CA GLU A 267 -12.54 1.92 -11.81
C GLU A 267 -12.66 3.44 -11.97
N SER A 268 -13.51 3.85 -12.92
CA SER A 268 -13.88 5.24 -13.14
C SER A 268 -14.93 5.68 -12.12
N GLY A 269 -14.93 6.96 -11.74
CA GLY A 269 -15.98 7.53 -10.88
C GLY A 269 -15.46 8.28 -9.66
N TYR A 270 -14.15 8.27 -9.44
CA TYR A 270 -13.51 9.16 -8.47
C TYR A 270 -13.19 10.52 -9.08
N TYR A 271 -13.43 11.56 -8.29
CA TYR A 271 -13.14 12.94 -8.59
C TYR A 271 -12.26 13.53 -7.49
N PHE A 272 -11.41 14.48 -7.84
CA PHE A 272 -10.62 15.25 -6.88
C PHE A 272 -11.03 16.72 -6.91
N ASP A 273 -10.83 17.41 -5.79
CA ASP A 273 -10.95 18.86 -5.69
C ASP A 273 -9.57 19.49 -5.93
N PRO A 274 -9.35 20.20 -7.06
CA PRO A 274 -8.05 20.78 -7.37
C PRO A 274 -7.55 21.79 -6.34
N GLU A 275 -8.44 22.58 -5.72
CA GLU A 275 -8.04 23.58 -4.71
C GLU A 275 -7.49 22.87 -3.46
N ARG A 276 -8.21 21.84 -3.02
CA ARG A 276 -7.80 21.05 -1.87
C ARG A 276 -6.54 20.22 -2.14
N TRP A 277 -6.41 19.66 -3.34
CA TRP A 277 -5.25 18.84 -3.70
C TRP A 277 -3.96 19.62 -3.84
N ARG A 278 -4.01 20.91 -4.20
CA ARG A 278 -2.83 21.80 -4.15
C ARG A 278 -2.24 21.99 -2.75
N GLN A 279 -3.01 21.71 -1.70
CA GLN A 279 -2.53 21.69 -0.31
C GLN A 279 -1.85 20.37 0.06
N LEU A 280 -1.94 19.35 -0.79
CA LEU A 280 -1.43 17.99 -0.55
C LEU A 280 -0.34 17.58 -1.56
N PHE A 281 -0.29 18.23 -2.72
CA PHE A 281 0.58 17.90 -3.85
C PHE A 281 1.19 19.15 -4.49
N PRO A 282 2.38 19.04 -5.12
CA PRO A 282 2.96 20.12 -5.92
C PRO A 282 2.04 20.57 -7.08
N GLU A 283 2.09 21.87 -7.44
CA GLU A 283 1.22 22.46 -8.46
C GLU A 283 1.28 21.73 -9.81
N HIS A 284 2.48 21.38 -10.27
CA HIS A 284 2.65 20.74 -11.57
C HIS A 284 1.99 19.34 -11.63
N VAL A 285 1.90 18.63 -10.50
CA VAL A 285 1.21 17.33 -10.40
C VAL A 285 -0.30 17.52 -10.51
N VAL A 286 -0.86 18.48 -9.77
CA VAL A 286 -2.30 18.77 -9.82
C VAL A 286 -2.70 19.28 -11.20
N ARG A 287 -1.93 20.21 -11.75
CA ARG A 287 -2.13 20.75 -13.10
C ARG A 287 -2.07 19.64 -14.16
N TRP A 288 -1.10 18.74 -14.08
CA TRP A 288 -1.04 17.57 -14.97
C TRP A 288 -2.34 16.77 -14.93
N MET A 289 -2.87 16.49 -13.73
CA MET A 289 -4.13 15.75 -13.60
C MET A 289 -5.35 16.51 -14.16
N GLU A 290 -5.38 17.85 -14.03
CA GLU A 290 -6.43 18.68 -14.64
C GLU A 290 -6.37 18.66 -16.17
N GLU A 291 -5.17 18.59 -16.74
CA GLU A 291 -4.91 18.54 -18.18
C GLU A 291 -5.12 17.14 -18.79
N HIS A 292 -5.17 16.08 -17.98
CA HIS A 292 -5.29 14.69 -18.42
C HIS A 292 -6.52 13.97 -17.81
N PRO A 293 -7.76 14.42 -18.09
CA PRO A 293 -8.95 13.73 -17.64
C PRO A 293 -9.09 12.36 -18.34
N PRO A 294 -9.69 11.35 -17.66
CA PRO A 294 -9.83 10.02 -18.22
C PRO A 294 -10.71 10.02 -19.48
N ARG A 295 -10.46 9.09 -20.40
CA ARG A 295 -11.28 8.97 -21.62
C ARG A 295 -12.63 8.33 -21.31
N PRO A 296 -13.77 8.86 -21.81
CA PRO A 296 -15.05 8.17 -21.69
C PRO A 296 -15.00 6.81 -22.41
N VAL A 297 -15.36 5.73 -21.73
CA VAL A 297 -15.40 4.36 -22.26
C VAL A 297 -16.86 3.89 -22.36
N GLY A 298 -17.15 2.95 -23.27
CA GLY A 298 -18.46 2.34 -23.43
C GLY A 298 -19.20 2.81 -24.68
N SER A 299 -20.51 2.53 -24.74
CA SER A 299 -21.36 2.99 -25.85
C SER A 299 -21.42 4.51 -25.91
N PRO A 300 -21.79 5.12 -27.07
CA PRO A 300 -21.96 6.57 -27.16
C PRO A 300 -22.92 7.15 -26.09
N GLU A 301 -23.89 6.36 -25.65
CA GLU A 301 -24.81 6.74 -24.57
C GLU A 301 -24.08 6.80 -23.20
N GLU A 302 -23.26 5.80 -22.88
CA GLU A 302 -22.49 5.79 -21.62
C GLU A 302 -21.41 6.86 -21.59
N GLN A 303 -20.77 7.13 -22.73
CA GLN A 303 -19.83 8.24 -22.88
C GLN A 303 -20.54 9.59 -22.63
N TRP A 304 -21.72 9.79 -23.21
CA TRP A 304 -22.53 11.00 -22.99
C TRP A 304 -22.95 11.15 -21.52
N LYS A 305 -23.45 10.09 -20.87
CA LYS A 305 -23.82 10.11 -19.44
C LYS A 305 -22.62 10.46 -18.55
N THR A 306 -21.44 9.96 -18.91
CA THR A 306 -20.19 10.25 -18.21
C THR A 306 -19.83 11.73 -18.32
N GLU A 307 -19.99 12.32 -19.50
CA GLU A 307 -19.70 13.74 -19.70
C GLU A 307 -20.70 14.65 -18.96
N VAL A 308 -22.00 14.32 -18.94
CA VAL A 308 -23.00 15.03 -18.11
C VAL A 308 -22.59 15.04 -16.64
N ARG A 309 -22.20 13.88 -16.09
CA ARG A 309 -21.74 13.77 -14.69
C ARG A 309 -20.49 14.61 -14.44
N ARG A 310 -19.50 14.59 -15.34
CA ARG A 310 -18.28 15.40 -15.19
C ARG A 310 -18.57 16.89 -15.16
N ARG A 311 -19.49 17.36 -16.01
CA ARG A 311 -19.92 18.76 -16.04
C ARG A 311 -20.70 19.16 -14.79
N GLN A 312 -21.54 18.26 -14.26
CA GLN A 312 -22.25 18.45 -13.00
C GLN A 312 -21.34 18.39 -11.75
N ALA A 313 -20.20 17.69 -11.83
CA ALA A 313 -19.27 17.57 -10.71
C ALA A 313 -18.45 18.85 -10.44
N LEU A 314 -18.43 19.82 -11.35
CA LEU A 314 -17.60 21.01 -11.23
C LEU A 314 -17.87 21.76 -9.90
N PRO A 315 -16.81 22.21 -9.20
CA PRO A 315 -15.41 22.33 -9.64
C PRO A 315 -14.56 21.05 -9.54
N LEU A 316 -15.12 19.92 -9.09
CA LEU A 316 -14.39 18.65 -9.00
C LEU A 316 -13.97 18.17 -10.39
N ARG A 317 -12.79 17.55 -10.46
CA ARG A 317 -12.22 17.00 -11.69
C ARG A 317 -12.11 15.48 -11.60
N PRO A 318 -12.40 14.73 -12.67
CA PRO A 318 -12.25 13.27 -12.65
C PRO A 318 -10.78 12.89 -12.45
N LEU A 319 -10.52 11.86 -11.67
CA LEU A 319 -9.17 11.29 -11.50
C LEU A 319 -8.67 10.74 -12.86
N PRO A 320 -7.41 10.97 -13.27
CA PRO A 320 -6.87 10.49 -14.54
C PRO A 320 -6.99 8.97 -14.74
N ASP A 321 -6.92 8.55 -16.00
CA ASP A 321 -6.79 7.14 -16.33
C ASP A 321 -5.51 6.54 -15.71
N PRO A 322 -5.47 5.22 -15.48
CA PRO A 322 -4.31 4.53 -14.88
C PRO A 322 -2.95 4.95 -15.43
N GLY A 323 -2.86 5.20 -16.75
CA GLY A 323 -1.58 5.52 -17.41
C GLY A 323 -1.12 6.95 -17.17
N ASP A 324 -2.06 7.87 -16.98
CA ASP A 324 -1.80 9.29 -16.77
C ASP A 324 -1.74 9.66 -15.28
N LEU A 325 -2.08 8.73 -14.38
CA LEU A 325 -1.97 8.93 -12.94
C LEU A 325 -0.50 9.12 -12.53
N PRO A 326 -0.14 10.24 -11.87
CA PRO A 326 1.20 10.43 -11.32
C PRO A 326 1.50 9.41 -10.22
N VAL A 327 2.69 8.81 -10.25
CA VAL A 327 3.12 7.81 -9.26
C VAL A 327 3.11 8.40 -7.84
N LEU A 328 3.48 9.69 -7.71
CA LEU A 328 3.46 10.42 -6.44
C LEU A 328 2.09 10.39 -5.76
N VAL A 329 1.00 10.49 -6.52
CA VAL A 329 -0.37 10.46 -5.99
C VAL A 329 -0.63 9.11 -5.33
N ALA A 330 -0.32 8.02 -6.02
CA ALA A 330 -0.51 6.68 -5.49
C ALA A 330 0.41 6.40 -4.28
N VAL A 331 1.65 6.88 -4.30
CA VAL A 331 2.55 6.80 -3.14
C VAL A 331 1.97 7.55 -1.95
N ARG A 332 1.49 8.79 -2.13
CA ARG A 332 0.90 9.58 -1.04
C ARG A 332 -0.36 8.97 -0.48
N MET A 333 -1.22 8.39 -1.31
CA MET A 333 -2.40 7.63 -0.85
C MET A 333 -1.95 6.43 -0.02
N SER A 334 -0.98 5.65 -0.52
CA SER A 334 -0.44 4.48 0.18
C SER A 334 0.27 4.80 1.49
N LEU A 335 0.88 5.99 1.61
CA LEU A 335 1.68 6.47 2.73
C LEU A 335 0.89 7.29 3.77
N SER A 336 -0.41 7.51 3.57
CA SER A 336 -1.23 8.38 4.42
C SER A 336 -1.49 7.77 5.81
N PHE A 337 -0.41 7.67 6.60
CA PHE A 337 -0.34 7.01 7.89
C PHE A 337 -1.25 7.72 8.86
N PRO A 338 -2.26 7.03 9.43
CA PRO A 338 -3.26 7.65 10.27
C PRO A 338 -2.66 8.54 11.35
N LEU A 339 -3.23 9.73 11.51
CA LEU A 339 -2.79 10.78 12.43
C LEU A 339 -1.45 11.43 12.08
N LEU A 340 -0.48 10.77 11.45
CA LEU A 340 0.80 11.42 11.13
C LEU A 340 0.70 12.24 9.83
N ILE A 341 0.29 11.60 8.74
CA ILE A 341 0.18 12.20 7.41
C ILE A 341 -1.31 12.27 7.03
N SER A 342 -1.73 13.40 6.47
CA SER A 342 -3.10 13.63 6.04
C SER A 342 -3.58 12.57 5.03
N ALA A 343 -4.78 12.04 5.27
CA ALA A 343 -5.53 11.18 4.37
C ALA A 343 -5.91 11.95 3.09
N ILE A 344 -6.03 11.20 1.98
CA ILE A 344 -6.34 11.78 0.67
C ILE A 344 -7.85 11.69 0.41
N PRO A 345 -8.53 12.83 0.21
CA PRO A 345 -9.94 12.84 -0.12
C PRO A 345 -10.14 12.73 -1.64
N LEU A 346 -10.93 11.75 -2.05
CA LEU A 346 -11.57 11.70 -3.36
C LEU A 346 -13.07 11.83 -3.19
N HIS A 347 -13.79 12.12 -4.25
CA HIS A 347 -15.24 12.25 -4.27
C HIS A 347 -15.83 11.21 -5.22
N ALA A 348 -16.93 10.57 -4.85
CA ALA A 348 -17.64 9.63 -5.70
C ALA A 348 -19.15 9.68 -5.41
N VAL A 349 -19.95 9.17 -6.34
CA VAL A 349 -21.40 9.03 -6.15
C VAL A 349 -21.68 7.69 -5.49
N ASP A 350 -22.38 7.67 -4.36
CA ASP A 350 -22.89 6.44 -3.77
C ASP A 350 -24.15 5.98 -4.51
N TYR A 351 -23.98 5.06 -5.47
CA TYR A 351 -25.09 4.50 -6.24
C TYR A 351 -26.02 3.58 -5.42
N SER A 352 -25.71 3.29 -4.15
CA SER A 352 -26.64 2.65 -3.23
C SER A 352 -27.66 3.64 -2.63
N ALA A 353 -27.38 4.94 -2.70
CA ALA A 353 -28.26 5.98 -2.18
C ALA A 353 -29.52 6.18 -3.06
N PRO A 354 -30.72 6.34 -2.48
CA PRO A 354 -31.95 6.57 -3.24
C PRO A 354 -31.93 7.82 -4.13
N SER A 355 -31.15 8.85 -3.79
CA SER A 355 -30.93 10.04 -4.63
C SER A 355 -30.18 9.68 -5.92
N ALA A 356 -29.07 8.95 -5.82
CA ALA A 356 -28.26 8.53 -6.97
C ALA A 356 -28.99 7.55 -7.90
N VAL A 357 -29.80 6.64 -7.33
CA VAL A 357 -30.66 5.73 -8.10
C VAL A 357 -31.70 6.52 -8.89
N ARG A 358 -32.36 7.51 -8.26
CA ARG A 358 -33.31 8.41 -8.93
C ARG A 358 -32.64 9.23 -10.02
N TYR A 359 -31.49 9.82 -9.74
CA TYR A 359 -30.68 10.56 -10.72
C TYR A 359 -30.37 9.69 -11.94
N SER A 360 -29.89 8.46 -11.74
CA SER A 360 -29.56 7.54 -12.84
C SER A 360 -30.78 7.21 -13.71
N ALA A 361 -31.95 7.00 -13.07
CA ALA A 361 -33.20 6.76 -13.78
C ALA A 361 -33.68 8.00 -14.56
N GLN A 362 -33.58 9.19 -13.96
CA GLN A 362 -33.94 10.47 -14.59
C GLN A 362 -33.02 10.79 -15.77
N LEU A 363 -31.71 10.61 -15.63
CA LEU A 363 -30.73 10.81 -16.71
C LEU A 363 -31.02 9.88 -17.89
N ALA A 364 -31.30 8.60 -17.62
CA ALA A 364 -31.66 7.65 -18.66
C ALA A 364 -33.01 7.98 -19.31
N ALA A 365 -34.01 8.44 -18.54
CA ALA A 365 -35.29 8.88 -19.08
C ALA A 365 -35.15 10.12 -19.97
N TRP A 366 -34.45 11.14 -19.48
CA TRP A 366 -34.19 12.37 -20.22
C TRP A 366 -33.49 12.07 -21.55
N ARG A 367 -32.49 11.18 -21.55
CA ARG A 367 -31.76 10.80 -22.77
C ARG A 367 -32.65 10.09 -23.79
N ARG A 368 -33.61 9.29 -23.35
CA ARG A 368 -34.61 8.65 -24.24
C ARG A 368 -35.57 9.67 -24.84
N GLU A 369 -35.99 10.65 -24.05
CA GLU A 369 -36.90 11.72 -24.50
C GLU A 369 -36.20 12.73 -25.41
N HIS A 370 -34.87 12.90 -25.25
CA HIS A 370 -34.05 13.85 -26.01
C HIS A 370 -32.83 13.16 -26.67
N PRO A 371 -33.01 12.32 -27.71
CA PRO A 371 -31.91 11.57 -28.32
C PRO A 371 -30.79 12.45 -28.90
N GLY A 372 -31.15 13.66 -29.36
CA GLY A 372 -30.22 14.67 -29.88
C GLY A 372 -29.79 15.73 -28.85
N GLY A 373 -30.23 15.61 -27.60
CA GLY A 373 -29.94 16.59 -26.55
C GLY A 373 -28.45 16.68 -26.24
N THR A 374 -27.97 17.90 -26.05
CA THR A 374 -26.57 18.20 -25.70
C THR A 374 -26.29 17.94 -24.22
N VAL A 375 -25.01 17.86 -23.86
CA VAL A 375 -24.60 17.74 -22.45
C VAL A 375 -25.07 18.95 -21.64
N ASP A 376 -24.91 20.16 -22.18
CA ASP A 376 -25.28 21.41 -21.48
C ASP A 376 -26.78 21.50 -21.19
N GLU A 377 -27.63 21.04 -22.12
CA GLU A 377 -29.07 20.97 -21.89
C GLU A 377 -29.41 20.01 -20.74
N ALA A 378 -28.81 18.81 -20.71
CA ALA A 378 -29.05 17.86 -19.63
C ALA A 378 -28.59 18.41 -18.27
N VAL A 379 -27.40 19.03 -18.23
CA VAL A 379 -26.84 19.63 -17.00
C VAL A 379 -27.75 20.74 -16.47
N ALA A 380 -28.37 21.54 -17.35
CA ALA A 380 -29.28 22.61 -16.95
C ALA A 380 -30.65 22.11 -16.45
N HIS A 381 -31.11 20.94 -16.92
CA HIS A 381 -32.44 20.40 -16.58
C HIS A 381 -32.43 19.41 -15.42
N LEU A 382 -31.31 18.72 -15.19
CA LEU A 382 -31.21 17.67 -14.18
C LEU A 382 -30.46 18.19 -12.95
N GLU A 383 -31.01 17.91 -11.76
CA GLU A 383 -30.27 18.12 -10.52
C GLU A 383 -29.04 17.19 -10.47
N PRO A 384 -27.86 17.70 -10.07
CA PRO A 384 -26.65 16.89 -10.00
C PRO A 384 -26.76 15.86 -8.86
N PRO A 385 -26.12 14.68 -9.00
CA PRO A 385 -26.01 13.74 -7.90
C PRO A 385 -25.10 14.32 -6.80
N GLU A 386 -25.24 13.80 -5.58
CA GLU A 386 -24.33 14.14 -4.49
C GLU A 386 -23.00 13.41 -4.65
N PHE A 387 -21.89 14.15 -4.50
CA PHE A 387 -20.52 13.65 -4.59
C PHE A 387 -19.91 13.57 -3.18
N GLU A 388 -19.97 12.39 -2.58
CA GLU A 388 -19.53 12.15 -1.21
C GLU A 388 -18.01 11.91 -1.11
N VAL A 389 -17.43 12.35 0.01
CA VAL A 389 -16.00 12.20 0.27
C VAL A 389 -15.64 10.75 0.63
N ASN A 390 -14.77 10.17 -0.19
CA ASN A 390 -14.10 8.91 0.02
C ASN A 390 -12.71 9.15 0.62
N TRP A 391 -12.48 8.63 1.82
CA TRP A 391 -11.23 8.83 2.56
C TRP A 391 -10.24 7.70 2.30
N PHE A 392 -9.14 8.03 1.64
CA PHE A 392 -8.04 7.10 1.38
C PHE A 392 -6.92 7.29 2.40
N SER A 393 -6.44 6.17 2.94
CA SER A 393 -5.40 6.11 3.96
C SER A 393 -4.42 4.97 3.66
N ASP A 394 -3.43 4.83 4.52
CA ASP A 394 -2.28 3.95 4.37
C ASP A 394 -2.66 2.52 3.96
N GLY A 395 -1.99 1.99 2.93
CA GLY A 395 -2.25 0.65 2.41
C GLY A 395 -1.93 -0.48 3.40
N GLY A 396 -0.96 -0.24 4.29
CA GLY A 396 -0.54 -1.16 5.34
C GLY A 396 -1.56 -1.32 6.48
N ILE A 397 -2.67 -0.57 6.47
CA ILE A 397 -3.79 -0.78 7.41
C ILE A 397 -4.43 -2.16 7.17
N CYS A 398 -4.67 -2.52 5.91
CA CYS A 398 -5.37 -3.75 5.53
C CYS A 398 -4.43 -4.80 4.92
N VAL A 399 -3.42 -4.39 4.13
CA VAL A 399 -2.48 -5.32 3.49
C VAL A 399 -1.07 -4.74 3.61
N ASN A 400 -0.29 -5.29 4.53
CA ASN A 400 1.04 -4.78 4.82
C ASN A 400 2.10 -5.40 3.89
N LEU A 401 1.89 -6.62 3.39
CA LEU A 401 2.76 -7.25 2.39
C LEU A 401 1.92 -7.82 1.24
N PRO A 402 1.71 -7.07 0.13
CA PRO A 402 0.81 -7.48 -0.95
C PRO A 402 1.43 -8.55 -1.88
N LEU A 403 1.75 -9.74 -1.36
CA LEU A 403 2.40 -10.84 -2.12
C LEU A 403 1.60 -11.31 -3.34
N HIS A 404 0.30 -11.01 -3.37
CA HIS A 404 -0.63 -11.40 -4.42
C HIS A 404 -0.54 -10.52 -5.68
N PHE A 405 0.15 -9.37 -5.65
CA PHE A 405 0.26 -8.46 -6.79
C PHE A 405 0.81 -9.11 -8.05
N PHE A 406 1.84 -9.94 -7.91
CA PHE A 406 2.52 -10.57 -9.05
C PHE A 406 2.55 -12.09 -8.95
N ASP A 407 1.62 -12.66 -8.18
CA ASP A 407 1.51 -14.11 -8.10
C ASP A 407 0.93 -14.70 -9.39
N SER A 408 1.51 -15.81 -9.82
CA SER A 408 1.06 -16.60 -10.97
C SER A 408 1.12 -18.09 -10.64
N ALA A 409 0.22 -18.89 -11.22
CA ALA A 409 0.18 -20.33 -10.96
C ALA A 409 1.52 -21.00 -11.27
N LEU A 410 2.10 -20.67 -12.43
CA LEU A 410 3.41 -21.14 -12.87
C LEU A 410 4.30 -19.93 -13.18
N PRO A 411 5.22 -19.55 -12.27
CA PRO A 411 6.01 -18.35 -12.44
C PRO A 411 7.10 -18.53 -13.51
N ARG A 412 7.24 -17.50 -14.35
CA ARG A 412 8.29 -17.41 -15.37
C ARG A 412 9.54 -16.68 -14.90
N ARG A 413 9.42 -15.94 -13.80
CA ARG A 413 10.49 -15.20 -13.11
C ARG A 413 10.21 -15.21 -11.60
N PRO A 414 11.21 -15.08 -10.73
CA PRO A 414 10.99 -15.01 -9.30
C PRO A 414 10.32 -13.70 -8.90
N THR A 415 9.35 -13.77 -7.98
CA THR A 415 8.77 -12.60 -7.31
C THR A 415 9.30 -12.53 -5.88
N PHE A 416 10.30 -11.70 -5.62
CA PHE A 416 10.85 -11.57 -4.28
C PHE A 416 9.96 -10.74 -3.36
N ALA A 417 10.04 -11.02 -2.07
CA ALA A 417 9.40 -10.19 -1.07
C ALA A 417 10.31 -9.89 0.10
N ILE A 418 10.29 -8.63 0.52
CA ILE A 418 11.08 -8.16 1.66
C ILE A 418 10.12 -7.85 2.81
N ASN A 419 10.06 -8.78 3.76
CA ASN A 419 9.24 -8.70 4.97
C ASN A 419 10.04 -8.13 6.14
N LEU A 420 9.34 -7.47 7.07
CA LEU A 420 9.91 -6.92 8.29
C LEU A 420 9.23 -7.48 9.52
N SER A 421 10.05 -7.82 10.52
CA SER A 421 9.57 -8.35 11.78
C SER A 421 10.48 -7.96 12.93
N LEU A 422 9.93 -7.92 14.14
CA LEU A 422 10.75 -7.93 15.35
C LEU A 422 11.52 -9.26 15.45
N PHE A 423 12.68 -9.21 16.11
CA PHE A 423 13.42 -10.42 16.47
C PHE A 423 12.54 -11.41 17.25
N PRO A 424 12.56 -12.72 16.92
CA PRO A 424 11.84 -13.73 17.66
C PRO A 424 12.45 -13.93 19.05
N LEU A 425 11.67 -14.49 19.98
CA LEU A 425 12.12 -14.76 21.35
C LEU A 425 13.41 -15.61 21.34
N GLY A 426 14.41 -15.18 22.11
CA GLY A 426 15.69 -15.87 22.23
C GLY A 426 16.66 -15.59 21.08
N ARG A 427 16.25 -14.82 20.06
CA ARG A 427 17.15 -14.24 19.06
C ARG A 427 17.37 -12.77 19.39
N PHE A 428 18.62 -12.35 19.33
CA PHE A 428 19.02 -10.97 19.57
C PHE A 428 19.79 -10.46 18.35
N ARG A 429 19.86 -9.13 18.23
CA ARG A 429 20.67 -8.47 17.22
C ARG A 429 22.12 -8.96 17.32
N ARG A 430 22.71 -9.30 16.18
CA ARG A 430 24.11 -9.65 16.02
C ARG A 430 24.88 -8.46 15.44
N GLU A 431 26.18 -8.39 15.68
CA GLU A 431 27.05 -7.38 15.07
C GLU A 431 27.14 -7.56 13.55
N ASP A 432 27.21 -8.80 13.08
CA ASP A 432 27.12 -9.13 11.66
C ASP A 432 25.67 -8.99 11.17
N GLU A 433 25.43 -7.96 10.36
CA GLU A 433 24.10 -7.64 9.83
C GLU A 433 23.57 -8.72 8.86
N ALA A 434 24.43 -9.56 8.26
CA ALA A 434 23.98 -10.69 7.44
C ALA A 434 23.25 -11.77 8.26
N LEU A 435 23.53 -11.84 9.57
CA LEU A 435 22.86 -12.75 10.52
C LEU A 435 21.56 -12.17 11.09
N ASN A 436 21.21 -10.93 10.75
CA ASN A 436 19.99 -10.26 11.22
C ASN A 436 18.81 -10.35 10.21
N SER A 437 18.91 -11.25 9.23
CA SER A 437 17.83 -11.60 8.31
C SER A 437 17.58 -13.11 8.30
N TYR A 438 16.47 -13.54 7.70
CA TYR A 438 16.09 -14.94 7.57
C TYR A 438 15.37 -15.23 6.26
N LEU A 439 15.86 -16.24 5.53
CA LEU A 439 15.27 -16.83 4.35
C LEU A 439 15.14 -18.36 4.58
N PRO A 440 13.92 -18.94 4.62
CA PRO A 440 13.71 -20.33 5.02
C PRO A 440 14.56 -21.38 4.29
N GLY A 441 14.76 -21.22 2.98
CA GLY A 441 15.51 -22.19 2.17
C GLY A 441 17.04 -22.12 2.32
N VAL A 442 17.57 -21.01 2.85
CA VAL A 442 19.02 -20.77 2.99
C VAL A 442 19.47 -20.94 4.43
N ASP A 443 18.75 -20.36 5.39
CA ASP A 443 19.20 -20.28 6.78
C ASP A 443 18.81 -21.53 7.61
N ALA A 444 17.88 -22.36 7.14
CA ALA A 444 17.50 -23.60 7.83
C ALA A 444 18.26 -24.81 7.25
N ALA A 445 19.50 -24.99 7.70
CA ALA A 445 20.35 -26.12 7.32
C ALA A 445 19.62 -27.47 7.53
N GLY A 446 19.50 -28.27 6.47
CA GLY A 446 18.99 -29.65 6.54
C GLY A 446 17.50 -29.84 6.30
N SER A 447 16.71 -28.77 6.08
CA SER A 447 15.32 -28.93 5.64
C SER A 447 14.80 -27.74 4.84
N ALA A 448 15.31 -27.60 3.61
CA ALA A 448 15.05 -26.46 2.75
C ALA A 448 13.55 -26.15 2.53
N ASN A 449 12.65 -27.12 2.79
CA ASN A 449 11.21 -26.97 2.63
C ASN A 449 10.37 -27.25 3.91
N ALA A 450 10.97 -27.58 5.07
CA ALA A 450 10.23 -27.70 6.35
C ALA A 450 10.29 -26.46 7.23
N ALA A 451 11.23 -25.57 6.99
CA ALA A 451 11.33 -24.31 7.70
C ALA A 451 10.23 -23.32 7.29
N GLY A 452 9.91 -22.37 8.17
CA GLY A 452 8.91 -21.33 7.91
C GLY A 452 7.44 -21.79 7.87
N ARG A 453 7.13 -22.99 8.40
CA ARG A 453 5.74 -23.51 8.47
C ARG A 453 4.91 -22.91 9.60
N MET A 454 5.55 -22.31 10.59
CA MET A 454 4.90 -21.81 11.79
C MET A 454 4.57 -20.33 11.62
N ARG A 455 3.29 -19.98 11.85
CA ARG A 455 2.87 -18.58 11.94
C ARG A 455 3.49 -17.92 13.16
N ARG A 456 3.68 -16.60 13.11
CA ARG A 456 4.23 -15.86 14.23
C ARG A 456 3.30 -15.92 15.44
N TRP A 457 3.88 -16.07 16.62
CA TRP A 457 3.13 -16.08 17.88
C TRP A 457 3.13 -14.70 18.52
N SER A 458 1.94 -14.18 18.75
CA SER A 458 1.75 -12.98 19.59
C SER A 458 1.73 -13.39 21.05
N ARG A 459 2.40 -12.61 21.91
CA ARG A 459 2.39 -12.81 23.37
C ARG A 459 2.14 -11.47 24.04
N TRP A 460 1.34 -11.49 25.10
CA TRP A 460 1.07 -10.35 25.97
C TRP A 460 1.04 -10.82 27.43
N GLY A 461 1.13 -9.88 28.37
CA GLY A 461 1.01 -10.20 29.79
C GLY A 461 -0.41 -10.70 30.13
N THR A 462 -0.53 -11.55 31.15
CA THR A 462 -1.82 -12.13 31.57
C THR A 462 -2.40 -11.48 32.82
N SER A 463 -1.71 -10.50 33.41
CA SER A 463 -2.12 -9.81 34.63
C SER A 463 -1.86 -8.30 34.56
N GLY A 464 -2.66 -7.53 35.31
CA GLY A 464 -2.59 -6.08 35.38
C GLY A 464 -3.18 -5.35 34.16
N PHE A 465 -3.29 -4.02 34.24
CA PHE A 465 -3.88 -3.20 33.17
C PHE A 465 -3.11 -3.27 31.83
N GLY A 466 -1.82 -3.60 31.87
CA GLY A 466 -1.02 -3.82 30.65
C GLY A 466 -1.48 -5.03 29.83
N ALA A 467 -2.06 -6.06 30.48
CA ALA A 467 -2.59 -7.24 29.82
C ALA A 467 -3.76 -6.91 28.88
N LEU A 468 -4.67 -6.01 29.33
CA LEU A 468 -5.80 -5.55 28.52
C LEU A 468 -5.33 -4.81 27.26
N GLY A 469 -4.34 -3.92 27.40
CA GLY A 469 -3.73 -3.23 26.27
C GLY A 469 -3.03 -4.20 25.30
N GLY A 470 -2.29 -5.18 25.83
CA GLY A 470 -1.65 -6.22 25.03
C GLY A 470 -2.64 -7.10 24.27
N PHE A 471 -3.75 -7.47 24.90
CA PHE A 471 -4.82 -8.24 24.27
C PHE A 471 -5.54 -7.43 23.18
N GLY A 472 -5.89 -6.16 23.44
CA GLY A 472 -6.46 -5.27 22.43
C GLY A 472 -5.53 -5.07 21.23
N GLY A 473 -4.22 -4.91 21.49
CA GLY A 473 -3.21 -4.86 20.43
C GLY A 473 -3.13 -6.15 19.61
N ALA A 474 -3.29 -7.32 20.25
CA ALA A 474 -3.31 -8.61 19.56
C ALA A 474 -4.55 -8.78 18.67
N ILE A 475 -5.74 -8.33 19.12
CA ILE A 475 -6.95 -8.29 18.29
C ILE A 475 -6.72 -7.44 17.04
N LEU A 476 -6.19 -6.23 17.22
CA LEU A 476 -5.92 -5.32 16.10
C LEU A 476 -4.88 -5.91 15.13
N ALA A 477 -3.81 -6.50 15.64
CA ALA A 477 -2.79 -7.14 14.83
C ALA A 477 -3.38 -8.33 14.04
N ALA A 478 -4.21 -9.16 14.67
CA ALA A 478 -4.88 -10.27 14.01
C ALA A 478 -5.81 -9.77 12.89
N ALA A 479 -6.64 -8.76 13.15
CA ALA A 479 -7.54 -8.18 12.15
C ALA A 479 -6.78 -7.62 10.93
N ARG A 480 -5.62 -7.00 11.14
CA ARG A 480 -4.83 -6.35 10.08
C ARG A 480 -3.89 -7.27 9.31
N SER A 481 -3.32 -8.30 9.94
CA SER A 481 -2.17 -9.04 9.38
C SER A 481 -2.42 -10.52 9.11
N TRP A 482 -3.60 -11.06 9.41
CA TRP A 482 -3.85 -12.50 9.28
C TRP A 482 -3.69 -13.02 7.84
N VAL A 483 -4.03 -12.21 6.83
CA VAL A 483 -3.86 -12.57 5.40
C VAL A 483 -2.36 -12.67 5.06
N ASP A 484 -1.58 -11.66 5.44
CA ASP A 484 -0.12 -11.65 5.24
C ASP A 484 0.53 -12.85 5.95
N GLU A 485 0.17 -13.12 7.21
CA GLU A 485 0.69 -14.27 7.97
C GLU A 485 0.30 -15.61 7.36
N ALA A 486 -0.88 -15.71 6.75
CA ALA A 486 -1.30 -16.92 6.05
C ALA A 486 -0.45 -17.16 4.79
N GLN A 487 -0.12 -16.10 4.06
CA GLN A 487 0.74 -16.17 2.88
C GLN A 487 2.21 -16.46 3.23
N LEU A 488 2.72 -15.93 4.35
CA LEU A 488 4.09 -16.18 4.82
C LEU A 488 4.39 -17.64 5.21
N VAL A 489 3.37 -18.47 5.41
CA VAL A 489 3.55 -19.91 5.65
C VAL A 489 3.20 -20.77 4.43
N MET A 490 2.71 -20.16 3.35
CA MET A 490 2.30 -20.88 2.15
C MET A 490 3.53 -21.37 1.34
N PRO A 491 3.60 -22.64 0.94
CA PRO A 491 4.64 -23.13 0.04
C PRO A 491 4.61 -22.40 -1.31
N GLY A 492 5.77 -22.01 -1.82
CA GLY A 492 5.91 -21.19 -3.03
C GLY A 492 5.75 -19.69 -2.75
N TYR A 493 5.41 -19.30 -1.53
CA TYR A 493 5.45 -17.90 -1.09
C TYR A 493 6.56 -17.70 -0.08
N ARG A 494 6.63 -18.54 0.96
CA ARG A 494 7.59 -18.38 2.07
C ARG A 494 9.06 -18.49 1.64
N ASP A 495 9.35 -19.28 0.62
CA ASP A 495 10.68 -19.54 0.07
C ASP A 495 11.27 -18.37 -0.73
N ARG A 496 10.43 -17.42 -1.17
CA ARG A 496 10.83 -16.19 -1.88
C ARG A 496 10.72 -14.92 -1.01
N VAL A 497 10.43 -15.10 0.29
CA VAL A 497 10.29 -13.99 1.25
C VAL A 497 11.50 -13.95 2.18
N VAL A 498 12.32 -12.92 2.05
CA VAL A 498 13.34 -12.62 3.06
C VAL A 498 12.70 -11.80 4.18
N THR A 499 12.89 -12.22 5.43
CA THR A 499 12.48 -11.47 6.60
C THR A 499 13.68 -10.79 7.22
N ILE A 500 13.68 -9.46 7.25
CA ILE A 500 14.69 -8.66 7.94
C ILE A 500 14.19 -8.35 9.34
N PHE A 501 15.01 -8.63 10.35
CA PHE A 501 14.66 -8.38 11.74
C PHE A 501 15.08 -6.98 12.17
N HIS A 502 14.28 -6.37 13.04
CA HIS A 502 14.60 -5.10 13.69
C HIS A 502 14.25 -5.18 15.19
N THR A 503 14.85 -4.32 16.00
CA THR A 503 14.44 -4.16 17.41
C THR A 503 13.24 -3.22 17.52
N LYS A 504 12.75 -3.00 18.75
CA LYS A 504 11.69 -2.01 19.01
C LYS A 504 12.17 -0.57 18.81
N ASP A 505 13.47 -0.32 19.00
CA ASP A 505 14.07 1.00 18.91
C ASP A 505 14.52 1.33 17.47
N GLU A 506 14.73 0.30 16.67
CA GLU A 506 14.97 0.35 15.22
C GLU A 506 13.66 0.33 14.40
N GLY A 507 12.51 0.37 15.07
CA GLY A 507 11.18 0.07 14.53
C GLY A 507 10.09 1.09 14.91
N GLY A 508 8.98 1.12 14.15
CA GLY A 508 7.80 1.95 14.47
C GLY A 508 7.92 3.45 14.14
N MET A 509 7.22 4.32 14.88
CA MET A 509 7.18 5.77 14.66
C MET A 509 8.44 6.53 15.14
N ASN A 510 9.58 5.85 15.27
CA ASN A 510 10.82 6.49 15.69
C ASN A 510 11.48 7.18 14.48
N LEU A 511 11.25 8.49 14.35
CA LEU A 511 11.82 9.33 13.29
C LEU A 511 13.21 9.87 13.66
N ASP A 512 13.64 9.67 14.92
CA ASP A 512 14.91 10.16 15.48
C ASP A 512 15.90 8.98 15.55
N MET A 513 16.44 8.61 14.39
CA MET A 513 17.43 7.54 14.27
C MET A 513 18.83 8.11 14.11
N ASP A 514 19.78 7.54 14.85
CA ASP A 514 21.21 7.80 14.70
C ASP A 514 21.68 7.43 13.28
N PRO A 515 22.45 8.29 12.57
CA PRO A 515 23.04 7.96 11.28
C PRO A 515 23.72 6.59 11.21
N ALA A 516 24.45 6.17 12.26
CA ALA A 516 25.09 4.85 12.29
C ALA A 516 24.07 3.69 12.25
N LEU A 517 22.88 3.90 12.84
CA LEU A 517 21.80 2.93 12.77
C LEU A 517 21.18 2.89 11.37
N LEU A 518 21.02 4.03 10.70
CA LEU A 518 20.50 4.10 9.34
C LEU A 518 21.39 3.32 8.37
N THR A 519 22.71 3.54 8.41
CA THR A 519 23.67 2.78 7.60
C THR A 519 23.61 1.28 7.91
N ALA A 520 23.54 0.89 9.18
CA ALA A 520 23.44 -0.52 9.57
C ALA A 520 22.14 -1.19 9.07
N LEU A 521 21.02 -0.47 9.09
CA LEU A 521 19.75 -0.96 8.52
C LEU A 521 19.82 -1.09 7.00
N GLY A 522 20.46 -0.14 6.32
CA GLY A 522 20.76 -0.21 4.89
C GLY A 522 21.57 -1.46 4.54
N GLN A 523 22.68 -1.68 5.25
CA GLN A 523 23.52 -2.86 5.09
C GLN A 523 22.74 -4.16 5.37
N ARG A 524 21.90 -4.20 6.41
CA ARG A 524 21.04 -5.35 6.72
C ARG A 524 20.06 -5.65 5.57
N GLY A 525 19.52 -4.60 4.94
CA GLY A 525 18.73 -4.68 3.71
C GLY A 525 19.49 -5.37 2.58
N GLN A 526 20.68 -4.87 2.27
CA GLN A 526 21.57 -5.42 1.25
C GLN A 526 21.87 -6.90 1.49
N MET A 527 22.27 -7.26 2.72
CA MET A 527 22.61 -8.64 3.06
C MET A 527 21.39 -9.57 3.02
N GLY A 528 20.19 -9.06 3.32
CA GLY A 528 18.95 -9.79 3.12
C GLY A 528 18.69 -10.10 1.65
N ALA A 529 18.84 -9.12 0.76
CA ALA A 529 18.70 -9.31 -0.69
C ALA A 529 19.76 -10.26 -1.26
N ALA A 530 21.01 -10.21 -0.76
CA ALA A 530 22.07 -11.12 -1.17
C ALA A 530 21.72 -12.61 -0.92
N LYS A 531 20.90 -12.93 0.10
CA LYS A 531 20.37 -14.29 0.31
C LYS A 531 19.43 -14.74 -0.82
N LEU A 532 18.64 -13.82 -1.36
CA LEU A 532 17.77 -14.09 -2.50
C LEU A 532 18.61 -14.29 -3.76
N VAL A 533 19.57 -13.41 -4.03
CA VAL A 533 20.48 -13.51 -5.19
C VAL A 533 21.24 -14.84 -5.15
N SER A 534 21.89 -15.16 -4.04
CA SER A 534 22.65 -16.41 -3.89
C SER A 534 21.80 -17.67 -4.09
N SER A 535 20.54 -17.65 -3.66
CA SER A 535 19.63 -18.80 -3.79
C SER A 535 19.02 -18.92 -5.20
N PHE A 536 18.63 -17.82 -5.83
CA PHE A 536 17.83 -17.80 -7.06
C PHE A 536 18.61 -17.47 -8.34
N ALA A 537 19.77 -16.82 -8.24
CA ALA A 537 20.64 -16.56 -9.40
C ALA A 537 21.76 -17.60 -9.52
N GLY A 538 22.21 -18.14 -8.39
CA GLY A 538 23.33 -19.09 -8.35
C GLY A 538 24.66 -18.47 -8.80
N PRO A 539 25.70 -19.29 -9.00
CA PRO A 539 27.05 -18.80 -9.34
C PRO A 539 27.20 -18.36 -10.80
N ARG A 540 26.30 -18.77 -11.70
CA ARG A 540 26.31 -18.40 -13.13
C ARG A 540 24.91 -17.95 -13.57
N PRO A 541 24.50 -16.71 -13.20
CA PRO A 541 23.19 -16.16 -13.50
C PRO A 541 22.90 -16.17 -15.01
N GLY A 542 21.73 -16.67 -15.41
CA GLY A 542 21.30 -16.71 -16.81
C GLY A 542 21.86 -17.88 -17.64
N GLU A 543 22.93 -18.53 -17.22
CA GLU A 543 23.52 -19.68 -17.92
C GLU A 543 23.00 -21.03 -17.39
N THR A 544 22.92 -21.15 -16.06
CA THR A 544 22.46 -22.39 -15.41
C THR A 544 21.33 -22.12 -14.44
N PRO A 545 20.28 -22.96 -14.42
CA PRO A 545 19.20 -22.82 -13.44
C PRO A 545 19.75 -22.92 -12.01
N ALA A 546 19.50 -21.89 -11.21
CA ALA A 546 19.83 -21.94 -9.79
C ALA A 546 18.91 -22.92 -9.07
N TRP A 547 19.45 -23.62 -8.07
CA TRP A 547 18.68 -24.60 -7.30
C TRP A 547 17.43 -23.98 -6.64
N GLY A 548 17.54 -22.77 -6.07
CA GLY A 548 16.42 -22.09 -5.41
C GLY A 548 15.29 -21.76 -6.38
N TRP A 549 15.63 -21.34 -7.60
CA TRP A 549 14.66 -21.04 -8.65
C TRP A 549 13.94 -22.31 -9.14
N GLU A 550 14.66 -23.39 -9.41
CA GLU A 550 14.05 -24.66 -9.83
C GLU A 550 13.19 -25.28 -8.73
N ASN A 551 13.65 -25.26 -7.48
CA ASN A 551 12.85 -25.71 -6.33
C ASN A 551 11.56 -24.89 -6.18
N HIS A 552 11.63 -23.56 -6.36
CA HIS A 552 10.44 -22.70 -6.33
C HIS A 552 9.44 -23.07 -7.44
N ARG A 553 9.90 -23.21 -8.69
CA ARG A 553 9.05 -23.64 -9.82
C ARG A 553 8.40 -24.99 -9.56
N TRP A 554 9.16 -25.94 -9.02
CA TRP A 554 8.64 -27.26 -8.64
C TRP A 554 7.56 -27.18 -7.56
N ILE A 555 7.78 -26.39 -6.50
CA ILE A 555 6.76 -26.19 -5.45
C ILE A 555 5.51 -25.56 -6.04
N ARG A 556 5.64 -24.52 -6.87
CA ARG A 556 4.50 -23.84 -7.51
C ARG A 556 3.71 -24.76 -8.43
N LEU A 557 4.37 -25.59 -9.23
CA LEU A 557 3.70 -26.62 -10.03
C LEU A 557 2.86 -27.54 -9.15
N ARG A 558 3.46 -28.13 -8.10
CA ARG A 558 2.74 -29.06 -7.22
C ARG A 558 1.58 -28.40 -6.48
N THR A 559 1.80 -27.19 -5.97
CA THR A 559 0.77 -26.42 -5.26
C THR A 559 -0.37 -25.98 -6.20
N ALA A 560 -0.07 -25.45 -7.38
CA ALA A 560 -1.09 -25.05 -8.34
C ALA A 560 -1.94 -26.26 -8.79
N THR A 561 -1.29 -27.36 -9.18
CA THR A 561 -1.98 -28.57 -9.63
C THR A 561 -2.80 -29.22 -8.52
N CYS A 562 -2.31 -29.24 -7.27
CA CYS A 562 -3.11 -29.70 -6.13
C CYS A 562 -4.37 -28.83 -5.93
N GLY A 563 -4.23 -27.50 -6.00
CA GLY A 563 -5.37 -26.59 -5.89
C GLY A 563 -6.41 -26.79 -7.00
N VAL A 564 -5.98 -27.03 -8.24
CA VAL A 564 -6.86 -27.36 -9.37
C VAL A 564 -7.54 -28.71 -9.16
N GLY A 565 -6.80 -29.73 -8.70
CA GLY A 565 -7.37 -31.05 -8.41
C GLY A 565 -8.49 -31.01 -7.37
N GLU A 566 -8.29 -30.29 -6.26
CA GLU A 566 -9.34 -30.10 -5.25
C GLU A 566 -10.55 -29.32 -5.79
N TRP A 567 -10.32 -28.36 -6.70
CA TRP A 567 -11.40 -27.61 -7.33
C TRP A 567 -12.17 -28.49 -8.33
N PHE A 568 -11.50 -29.33 -9.12
CA PHE A 568 -12.11 -30.31 -10.02
C PHE A 568 -12.94 -31.35 -9.27
N ASP A 569 -12.45 -31.86 -8.13
CA ASP A 569 -13.24 -32.74 -7.25
C ASP A 569 -14.58 -32.09 -6.88
N SER A 570 -14.53 -30.85 -6.37
CA SER A 570 -15.73 -30.13 -5.96
C SER A 570 -16.63 -29.78 -7.14
N PHE A 571 -16.04 -29.45 -8.30
CA PHE A 571 -16.76 -29.10 -9.51
C PHE A 571 -17.50 -30.31 -10.07
N ALA A 572 -16.84 -31.45 -10.27
CA ALA A 572 -17.45 -32.66 -10.83
C ALA A 572 -18.62 -33.15 -9.96
N VAL A 573 -18.44 -33.20 -8.64
CA VAL A 573 -19.49 -33.59 -7.69
C VAL A 573 -20.72 -32.67 -7.81
N ALA A 574 -20.51 -31.36 -7.94
CA ALA A 574 -21.62 -30.41 -8.03
C ALA A 574 -22.26 -30.38 -9.43
N TYR A 575 -21.47 -30.52 -10.50
CA TYR A 575 -21.95 -30.48 -11.89
C TYR A 575 -22.85 -31.68 -12.21
N ASP A 576 -22.48 -32.86 -11.71
CA ASP A 576 -23.23 -34.11 -11.94
C ASP A 576 -24.38 -34.31 -10.92
N ALA A 577 -24.59 -33.39 -9.98
CA ALA A 577 -25.63 -33.51 -8.97
C ALA A 577 -27.03 -33.19 -9.53
N GLU A 578 -27.91 -34.19 -9.52
CA GLU A 578 -29.33 -34.04 -9.83
C GLU A 578 -30.13 -33.79 -8.55
N MET A 579 -30.79 -32.63 -8.45
CA MET A 579 -31.64 -32.28 -7.30
C MET A 579 -33.04 -31.91 -7.81
N PRO A 580 -34.14 -32.42 -7.21
CA PRO A 580 -35.51 -32.19 -7.71
C PRO A 580 -35.97 -30.73 -7.82
N TRP A 581 -35.28 -29.80 -7.18
CA TRP A 581 -35.65 -28.38 -7.09
C TRP A 581 -34.76 -27.45 -7.93
N GLN A 582 -33.91 -27.97 -8.82
CA GLN A 582 -33.03 -27.15 -9.66
C GLN A 582 -32.87 -27.72 -11.06
N THR A 583 -32.60 -26.85 -12.03
CA THR A 583 -32.07 -27.27 -13.34
C THR A 583 -30.64 -27.78 -13.13
N PRO A 584 -30.29 -29.00 -13.59
CA PRO A 584 -28.91 -29.49 -13.54
C PRO A 584 -27.96 -28.54 -14.27
N TYR A 585 -26.72 -28.41 -13.78
CA TYR A 585 -25.73 -27.54 -14.42
C TYR A 585 -25.46 -27.92 -15.88
N SER A 586 -25.45 -29.22 -16.19
CA SER A 586 -25.33 -29.75 -17.56
C SER A 586 -26.44 -29.29 -18.51
N GLY A 587 -27.61 -28.92 -17.98
CA GLY A 587 -28.74 -28.41 -18.77
C GLY A 587 -28.80 -26.88 -18.86
N MET A 588 -27.98 -26.12 -18.10
CA MET A 588 -28.12 -24.66 -18.01
C MET A 588 -27.75 -23.90 -19.29
N LEU A 589 -26.96 -24.52 -20.17
CA LEU A 589 -26.56 -23.94 -21.47
C LEU A 589 -27.35 -24.52 -22.64
N ALA A 590 -28.41 -25.30 -22.38
CA ALA A 590 -29.27 -25.83 -23.42
C ALA A 590 -29.95 -24.68 -24.21
N PRO A 591 -30.19 -24.83 -25.52
CA PRO A 591 -30.70 -23.75 -26.38
C PRO A 591 -32.04 -23.16 -25.92
N ASP A 592 -32.88 -23.96 -25.27
CA ASP A 592 -34.22 -23.64 -24.77
C ASP A 592 -34.20 -23.00 -23.37
N VAL A 593 -33.04 -22.95 -22.70
CA VAL A 593 -32.89 -22.35 -21.38
C VAL A 593 -32.48 -20.89 -21.51
N SER A 594 -33.32 -19.99 -20.99
CA SER A 594 -32.97 -18.57 -20.88
C SER A 594 -32.28 -18.29 -19.55
N PRO A 595 -31.00 -17.86 -19.54
CA PRO A 595 -30.33 -17.51 -18.30
C PRO A 595 -31.00 -16.28 -17.66
N PRO A 596 -31.10 -16.23 -16.32
CA PRO A 596 -31.78 -15.15 -15.62
C PRO A 596 -30.98 -13.83 -15.60
N SER A 597 -29.66 -13.89 -15.76
CA SER A 597 -28.76 -12.71 -15.78
C SER A 597 -27.45 -13.05 -16.51
N TYR A 598 -26.66 -12.02 -16.83
CA TYR A 598 -25.36 -12.15 -17.53
C TYR A 598 -25.43 -13.07 -18.77
N PRO A 599 -26.27 -12.73 -19.77
CA PRO A 599 -26.52 -13.62 -20.89
C PRO A 599 -25.25 -13.79 -21.74
N ILE A 600 -24.91 -15.03 -22.04
CA ILE A 600 -23.92 -15.34 -23.07
C ILE A 600 -24.57 -15.03 -24.44
N PRO A 601 -23.89 -14.25 -25.31
CA PRO A 601 -24.38 -13.98 -26.66
C PRO A 601 -24.76 -15.27 -27.38
N ALA A 602 -25.88 -15.26 -28.12
CA ALA A 602 -26.39 -16.47 -28.77
C ALA A 602 -25.36 -17.13 -29.70
N SER A 603 -24.51 -16.33 -30.35
CA SER A 603 -23.39 -16.80 -31.19
C SER A 603 -22.33 -17.58 -30.42
N SER A 604 -22.12 -17.26 -29.14
CA SER A 604 -21.05 -17.84 -28.30
C SER A 604 -21.54 -18.98 -27.41
N ARG A 605 -22.86 -19.19 -27.29
CA ARG A 605 -23.45 -20.22 -26.43
C ARG A 605 -23.01 -21.65 -26.77
N PRO A 606 -22.97 -22.09 -28.05
CA PRO A 606 -22.51 -23.44 -28.37
C PRO A 606 -21.08 -23.71 -27.91
N LEU A 607 -20.18 -22.74 -28.15
CA LEU A 607 -18.79 -22.82 -27.71
C LEU A 607 -18.67 -22.83 -26.17
N ALA A 608 -19.50 -22.04 -25.48
CA ALA A 608 -19.54 -22.06 -24.03
C ALA A 608 -19.96 -23.44 -23.49
N GLY A 609 -20.97 -24.06 -24.11
CA GLY A 609 -21.40 -25.43 -23.79
C GLY A 609 -20.25 -26.43 -23.95
N THR A 610 -19.61 -26.45 -25.12
CA THR A 610 -18.46 -27.32 -25.39
C THR A 610 -17.35 -27.16 -24.33
N ARG A 611 -16.99 -25.92 -23.98
CA ARG A 611 -15.95 -25.67 -22.97
C ARG A 611 -16.32 -26.17 -21.57
N VAL A 612 -17.59 -26.06 -21.19
CA VAL A 612 -18.06 -26.55 -19.88
C VAL A 612 -18.07 -28.08 -19.86
N ASP A 613 -18.47 -28.73 -20.96
CA ASP A 613 -18.45 -30.18 -21.08
C ASP A 613 -17.03 -30.75 -21.08
N GLU A 614 -16.10 -30.15 -21.84
CA GLU A 614 -14.67 -30.50 -21.81
C GLU A 614 -14.07 -30.37 -20.39
N LEU A 615 -14.45 -29.31 -19.67
CA LEU A 615 -14.03 -29.10 -18.29
C LEU A 615 -14.58 -30.18 -17.35
N ALA A 616 -15.86 -30.54 -17.51
CA ALA A 616 -16.50 -31.59 -16.72
C ALA A 616 -15.88 -32.97 -16.98
N ASP A 617 -15.60 -33.30 -18.25
CA ASP A 617 -14.91 -34.54 -18.64
C ASP A 617 -13.50 -34.61 -18.07
N LEU A 618 -12.74 -33.51 -18.12
CA LEU A 618 -11.42 -33.44 -17.52
C LEU A 618 -11.49 -33.63 -15.99
N ALA A 619 -12.42 -32.97 -15.33
CA ALA A 619 -12.63 -33.07 -13.89
C ALA A 619 -12.99 -34.51 -13.47
N ARG A 620 -13.91 -35.17 -14.20
CA ARG A 620 -14.26 -36.59 -13.99
C ARG A 620 -13.07 -37.51 -14.20
N THR A 621 -12.28 -37.28 -15.26
CA THR A 621 -11.09 -38.07 -15.56
C THR A 621 -10.09 -38.01 -14.41
N TRP A 622 -9.83 -36.80 -13.88
CA TRP A 622 -8.94 -36.63 -12.75
C TRP A 622 -9.49 -37.31 -11.49
N ALA A 623 -10.79 -37.17 -11.21
CA ALA A 623 -11.43 -37.78 -10.05
C ALA A 623 -11.31 -39.32 -10.08
N ALA A 624 -11.53 -39.93 -11.25
CA ALA A 624 -11.39 -41.37 -11.44
C ALA A 624 -9.93 -41.87 -11.29
N GLN A 625 -8.94 -41.05 -11.66
CA GLN A 625 -7.52 -41.39 -11.58
C GLN A 625 -6.87 -41.03 -10.24
N GLY A 626 -7.62 -40.43 -9.32
CA GLY A 626 -7.12 -39.96 -8.02
C GLY A 626 -6.63 -38.52 -8.09
N THR A 627 -7.56 -37.57 -7.95
CA THR A 627 -7.36 -36.11 -7.88
C THR A 627 -6.35 -35.64 -6.85
N ARG A 628 -6.09 -36.45 -5.82
CA ARG A 628 -5.14 -36.14 -4.74
C ARG A 628 -3.71 -36.55 -5.02
N LEU A 629 -3.36 -37.02 -6.22
CA LEU A 629 -1.98 -37.38 -6.58
C LEU A 629 -0.96 -36.28 -6.19
N PHE A 630 -1.32 -35.01 -6.42
CA PHE A 630 -0.47 -33.87 -6.10
C PHE A 630 -0.63 -33.34 -4.67
N CYS A 631 -1.63 -33.80 -3.93
CA CYS A 631 -1.99 -33.31 -2.60
C CYS A 631 -1.57 -34.25 -1.46
N THR A 632 -1.63 -35.57 -1.65
CA THR A 632 -1.37 -36.57 -0.59
C THR A 632 0.05 -36.44 -0.01
N ASP A 633 1.06 -36.33 -0.88
CA ASP A 633 2.46 -36.03 -0.49
C ASP A 633 2.87 -34.60 -0.88
N GLY A 634 1.87 -33.72 -1.04
CA GLY A 634 2.00 -32.35 -1.55
C GLY A 634 2.72 -31.39 -0.61
N PRO A 635 3.18 -30.22 -1.10
CA PRO A 635 3.67 -29.15 -0.23
C PRO A 635 2.62 -28.76 0.82
N GLN A 636 3.04 -28.58 2.07
CA GLN A 636 2.15 -28.27 3.20
C GLN A 636 2.37 -26.86 3.79
N PRO A 637 1.29 -26.16 4.20
CA PRO A 637 -0.12 -26.56 4.13
C PRO A 637 -0.69 -26.65 2.71
N ALA A 638 -1.77 -27.43 2.53
CA ALA A 638 -2.45 -27.58 1.25
C ALA A 638 -3.06 -26.25 0.74
N PRO A 639 -2.99 -25.97 -0.57
CA PRO A 639 -3.60 -24.81 -1.20
C PRO A 639 -5.13 -24.92 -1.25
N LYS A 640 -5.81 -23.78 -1.37
CA LYS A 640 -7.25 -23.75 -1.72
C LYS A 640 -7.51 -22.68 -2.76
N LEU A 641 -8.01 -23.08 -3.92
CA LEU A 641 -8.50 -22.14 -4.94
C LEU A 641 -9.85 -21.54 -4.52
N ARG A 642 -10.02 -20.24 -4.77
CA ARG A 642 -11.25 -19.50 -4.50
C ARG A 642 -11.50 -18.51 -5.63
N LEU A 643 -12.76 -18.34 -6.00
CA LEU A 643 -13.18 -17.25 -6.87
C LEU A 643 -13.19 -15.96 -6.05
N VAL A 644 -12.45 -14.96 -6.52
CA VAL A 644 -12.37 -13.62 -5.93
C VAL A 644 -12.53 -12.60 -7.05
N PRO A 645 -13.09 -11.41 -6.78
CA PRO A 645 -13.09 -10.32 -7.75
C PRO A 645 -11.67 -10.02 -8.24
N TYR A 646 -11.54 -9.67 -9.52
CA TYR A 646 -10.26 -9.29 -10.11
C TYR A 646 -10.11 -7.77 -10.06
N ASP A 647 -9.41 -7.26 -9.05
CA ASP A 647 -9.29 -5.81 -8.78
C ASP A 647 -8.10 -5.14 -9.48
N ARG A 648 -7.44 -5.79 -10.47
CA ARG A 648 -6.28 -5.19 -11.15
C ARG A 648 -6.70 -4.34 -12.35
N ALA A 649 -6.10 -3.16 -12.51
CA ALA A 649 -5.99 -2.58 -13.85
C ALA A 649 -5.21 -3.56 -14.76
N PRO A 650 -5.63 -3.75 -16.03
CA PRO A 650 -4.85 -4.55 -16.96
C PRO A 650 -3.43 -4.00 -17.02
N ALA A 651 -2.42 -4.87 -17.00
CA ALA A 651 -1.05 -4.41 -17.15
C ALA A 651 -0.91 -3.73 -18.51
N PHE A 652 -0.25 -2.58 -18.55
CA PHE A 652 0.03 -1.89 -19.81
C PHE A 652 0.81 -2.86 -20.72
N GLY A 653 0.17 -3.29 -21.82
CA GLY A 653 0.75 -4.22 -22.77
C GLY A 653 0.60 -5.71 -22.46
N SER A 654 -0.27 -6.14 -21.54
CA SER A 654 -0.67 -7.55 -21.45
C SER A 654 -1.81 -7.88 -22.41
N ASP A 655 -1.68 -8.96 -23.17
CA ASP A 655 -2.70 -9.59 -24.04
C ASP A 655 -3.96 -10.10 -23.27
N LEU A 656 -4.17 -9.65 -22.03
CA LEU A 656 -5.27 -10.00 -21.15
C LEU A 656 -6.11 -8.78 -20.76
N ALA A 657 -6.17 -7.77 -21.64
CA ALA A 657 -7.31 -6.86 -21.58
C ALA A 657 -8.59 -7.71 -21.77
N PRO A 658 -9.66 -7.51 -20.98
CA PRO A 658 -10.93 -8.10 -21.32
C PRO A 658 -11.28 -7.59 -22.72
N ASP A 659 -11.46 -8.51 -23.68
CA ASP A 659 -11.88 -8.22 -25.04
C ASP A 659 -13.07 -7.26 -24.99
N ALA A 660 -12.80 -5.98 -25.23
CA ALA A 660 -13.84 -5.02 -25.57
C ALA A 660 -14.29 -5.43 -26.97
N GLY A 661 -15.36 -6.24 -26.99
CA GLY A 661 -15.99 -6.88 -28.14
C GLY A 661 -15.43 -6.50 -29.50
N ASP A 662 -14.87 -7.51 -30.19
CA ASP A 662 -14.60 -7.51 -31.62
C ASP A 662 -15.63 -6.66 -32.38
N THR A 663 -15.17 -5.51 -32.86
CA THR A 663 -15.84 -4.83 -33.95
C THR A 663 -15.39 -5.54 -35.22
N PRO A 664 -16.29 -6.10 -36.04
CA PRO A 664 -15.86 -6.78 -37.25
C PRO A 664 -15.18 -5.75 -38.16
N VAL A 665 -13.90 -5.99 -38.43
CA VAL A 665 -13.15 -5.31 -39.49
C VAL A 665 -13.89 -5.56 -40.79
N VAL A 666 -14.62 -4.55 -41.26
CA VAL A 666 -15.19 -4.55 -42.60
C VAL A 666 -14.02 -4.35 -43.57
N GLU A 667 -13.54 -5.45 -44.15
CA GLU A 667 -12.68 -5.43 -45.32
C GLU A 667 -13.35 -4.61 -46.43
N ARG A 668 -12.82 -3.41 -46.69
CA ARG A 668 -13.11 -2.68 -47.93
C ARG A 668 -12.31 -3.33 -49.05
N SER A 669 -12.93 -4.28 -49.74
CA SER A 669 -12.54 -4.64 -51.10
C SER A 669 -12.98 -3.51 -52.05
N GLY A 670 -12.03 -2.66 -52.42
CA GLY A 670 -12.19 -1.63 -53.44
C GLY A 670 -11.22 -1.89 -54.57
N THR A 671 -11.73 -2.45 -55.66
CA THR A 671 -11.05 -2.66 -56.94
C THR A 671 -10.51 -1.35 -57.50
N LEU A 672 -9.25 -1.40 -57.94
CA LEU A 672 -8.59 -0.38 -58.76
C LEU A 672 -9.25 -0.34 -60.15
N SER A 673 -9.73 0.85 -60.51
CA SER A 673 -9.66 1.40 -61.87
C SER A 673 -9.34 2.89 -61.74
#